data_AF-A0A1Q9C9U7-F1
#
_entry.id   AF-A0A1Q9C9U7-F1
#
_cell.length_a   1.000
_cell.length_b   1.000
_cell.length_c   1.000
_cell.angle_alpha   90.00
_cell.angle_beta   90.00
_cell.angle_gamma   90.00
#
_symmetry.space_group_name_H-M   'P 1'
#
loop_
_entity.id
_entity.type
_entity.pdbx_description
1 polymer ?
#
loop_
_entity_poly.entity_id
_entity_poly.type
_entity_poly.pdbx_seq_one_letter_code
_entity_poly.pdbx_strand_id
1 'polypeptide(L)'
;MRFWWLTLSSLTTQGIRVQDSDSLQRLLGSCVQPWLPDETACSERSIREMTTLIDEAVYTVEYASHPISSNGLKSLSELLSFTHSALVITEAWQVFSAEQTQPSALLFEYFARDFGPKAILPASISDGGIPIWENQAVVGWRVAADKGEWLQGANRTTVGTATGKVLNQWFREVVLWGKRHPGYNLFNLWDSTDAVTRKSYMGDSVCHSFTEWSLVDLFRLGADFSIQHPLCRNYFAFITDDSPRKLNMTTPADSQTVLEFYKRLEPLTSQSFHDLPEFSSKLLSAVRGEVSQSPGEVVLFQRGLEDSGAGEYFRADLVKPYFGVKPSQLAQRMILPWQNIPANIEGECAYGGSPKRLGQGRLETDDLSRRQDDWEREIETLDQKEMELHQSQLRLIREQTAMFIRDLSVLQGEVTALKEGLSGSLAPHSPLQNDFKEQKAKLLSQEQLTLSLQKRVDFLERLLGESVDRHAQEIESAKTAHAKLAGEAKAREAHHASVADRLGYIEQLVGDSFDKHSKEIQTSHSRLESLHCRLTACESQANQDSLRDRVDFLEKLLGESSQKHAEGVQAAHANMERIHGSFQEQMSSRMDKLHGSIQDRLERLEKQMRSLKELAKTTECIGSEGGQDVKRGGGCVAVCYALAVWSRAATSFGGLRKLAL
;
A
#
# COMPACT_ATOMS: atom_id res chain seq x y z
N MET A 1 42.89 -54.98 6.02
CA MET A 1 42.28 -55.39 4.75
C MET A 1 41.02 -56.16 5.08
N ARG A 2 39.86 -55.99 4.44
CA ARG A 2 39.42 -55.04 3.40
C ARG A 2 37.95 -55.40 3.15
N PHE A 3 37.12 -54.36 3.06
CA PHE A 3 36.03 -54.24 2.09
C PHE A 3 34.64 -54.87 2.38
N TRP A 4 33.66 -53.95 2.42
CA TRP A 4 32.21 -54.07 2.16
C TRP A 4 31.24 -54.23 3.35
N TRP A 5 31.13 -53.13 4.10
CA TRP A 5 29.85 -52.60 4.60
C TRP A 5 29.64 -51.26 3.88
N LEU A 6 28.79 -51.20 2.86
CA LEU A 6 28.18 -50.02 2.22
C LEU A 6 27.59 -50.44 0.86
N THR A 7 26.27 -50.44 0.72
CA THR A 7 25.46 -49.96 -0.44
C THR A 7 24.05 -50.55 -0.40
N LEU A 8 23.11 -49.87 0.28
CA LEU A 8 21.68 -49.88 -0.05
C LEU A 8 20.93 -48.79 0.74
N SER A 9 21.33 -47.53 0.53
CA SER A 9 20.56 -46.33 0.88
C SER A 9 20.86 -45.24 -0.15
N SER A 10 20.27 -45.34 -1.33
CA SER A 10 20.21 -44.21 -2.28
C SER A 10 18.88 -44.21 -3.01
N LEU A 11 17.88 -43.62 -2.38
CA LEU A 11 16.79 -42.88 -3.04
C LEU A 11 16.49 -41.72 -2.09
N THR A 12 17.30 -40.68 -2.24
CA THR A 12 17.15 -39.39 -1.59
C THR A 12 15.88 -38.72 -2.09
N THR A 13 14.82 -38.78 -1.30
CA THR A 13 13.90 -37.65 -1.17
C THR A 13 14.71 -36.52 -0.53
N GLN A 14 15.20 -35.58 -1.35
CA GLN A 14 15.65 -34.30 -0.84
C GLN A 14 14.42 -33.59 -0.26
N GLY A 15 14.16 -33.83 1.01
CA GLY A 15 13.31 -32.96 1.82
C GLY A 15 13.99 -31.61 1.89
N ILE A 16 13.49 -30.66 1.10
CA ILE A 16 13.78 -29.25 1.27
C ILE A 16 13.27 -28.87 2.67
N ARG A 17 14.17 -28.77 3.65
CA ARG A 17 13.88 -28.04 4.88
C ARG A 17 13.76 -26.57 4.49
N VAL A 18 12.53 -26.09 4.39
CA VAL A 18 12.24 -24.66 4.30
C VAL A 18 12.58 -24.07 5.67
N GLN A 19 13.71 -23.37 5.75
CA GLN A 19 14.23 -22.76 6.98
C GLN A 19 14.07 -21.24 6.99
N ASP A 20 13.14 -20.69 6.20
CA ASP A 20 13.01 -19.25 5.95
C ASP A 20 11.53 -18.82 6.10
N SER A 21 11.00 -18.76 7.33
CA SER A 21 9.66 -18.22 7.65
C SER A 21 9.66 -16.69 7.78
N ASP A 22 10.58 -16.04 7.08
CA ASP A 22 11.05 -14.67 7.34
C ASP A 22 10.51 -13.65 6.31
N SER A 23 9.84 -14.12 5.27
CA SER A 23 9.44 -13.35 4.08
C SER A 23 8.39 -12.28 4.37
N LEU A 24 7.39 -12.56 5.21
CA LEU A 24 6.37 -11.58 5.60
C LEU A 24 6.82 -10.69 6.79
N GLN A 25 7.70 -11.18 7.67
CA GLN A 25 8.18 -10.39 8.83
C GLN A 25 9.22 -9.34 8.44
N ARG A 26 10.05 -9.57 7.41
CA ARG A 26 10.96 -8.54 6.84
C ARG A 26 10.21 -7.33 6.25
N LEU A 27 8.89 -7.42 6.04
CA LEU A 27 8.05 -6.40 5.40
C LEU A 27 7.83 -5.14 6.24
N LEU A 28 7.86 -5.25 7.57
CA LEU A 28 7.45 -4.17 8.49
C LEU A 28 8.36 -2.92 8.42
N GLY A 29 9.52 -2.99 7.74
CA GLY A 29 10.51 -1.92 7.69
C GLY A 29 10.58 -1.08 6.40
N SER A 30 9.76 -1.33 5.36
CA SER A 30 10.01 -0.76 4.01
C SER A 30 9.00 0.28 3.49
N CYS A 31 7.95 0.61 4.24
CA CYS A 31 6.99 1.66 3.82
C CYS A 31 7.44 3.03 4.35
N VAL A 32 7.97 3.88 3.47
CA VAL A 32 8.72 5.11 3.86
C VAL A 32 7.82 6.35 4.05
N GLN A 33 6.54 6.31 3.70
CA GLN A 33 5.64 7.47 3.82
C GLN A 33 4.18 7.04 4.10
N PRO A 34 3.70 7.15 5.35
CA PRO A 34 2.28 7.10 5.66
C PRO A 34 1.56 8.26 4.94
N TRP A 35 0.49 7.97 4.20
CA TRP A 35 -0.31 9.00 3.51
C TRP A 35 -1.36 9.66 4.41
N LEU A 36 -1.78 8.97 5.48
CA LEU A 36 -2.62 9.50 6.54
C LEU A 36 -1.81 9.60 7.83
N PRO A 37 -2.05 10.62 8.68
CA PRO A 37 -1.28 10.80 9.92
C PRO A 37 -1.28 9.59 10.87
N ASP A 38 -2.30 8.73 10.77
CA ASP A 38 -2.52 7.59 11.67
C ASP A 38 -2.62 6.21 10.98
N GLU A 39 -2.42 6.11 9.65
CA GLU A 39 -2.50 4.81 8.95
C GLU A 39 -1.26 4.49 8.09
N THR A 40 -0.70 3.30 8.30
CA THR A 40 0.44 2.71 7.55
C THR A 40 0.03 2.17 6.18
N ALA A 41 -0.82 2.89 5.43
CA ALA A 41 -1.19 2.51 4.07
C ALA A 41 -0.09 2.94 3.08
N CYS A 42 0.44 1.98 2.31
CA CYS A 42 1.40 2.27 1.25
C CYS A 42 0.64 2.58 -0.05
N SER A 43 0.88 3.75 -0.65
CA SER A 43 0.39 4.05 -2.01
C SER A 43 1.35 3.46 -3.03
N GLU A 44 0.87 2.69 -4.00
CA GLU A 44 1.77 2.17 -5.04
C GLU A 44 2.28 3.30 -5.94
N ARG A 45 3.60 3.55 -5.92
CA ARG A 45 4.29 4.31 -6.96
C ARG A 45 5.08 3.39 -7.89
N SER A 46 5.50 2.23 -7.39
CA SER A 46 6.34 1.29 -8.13
C SER A 46 6.19 -0.15 -7.65
N ILE A 47 6.33 -1.10 -8.58
CA ILE A 47 6.46 -2.54 -8.28
C ILE A 47 7.58 -2.84 -7.27
N ARG A 48 8.62 -2.00 -7.20
CA ARG A 48 9.74 -2.17 -6.26
C ARG A 48 9.32 -2.03 -4.80
N GLU A 49 8.18 -1.40 -4.55
CA GLU A 49 7.62 -1.23 -3.20
C GLU A 49 6.84 -2.47 -2.77
N MET A 50 6.33 -3.27 -3.72
CA MET A 50 5.69 -4.55 -3.45
C MET A 50 6.71 -5.67 -3.31
N THR A 51 6.53 -6.50 -2.28
CA THR A 51 7.45 -7.61 -2.04
C THR A 51 7.18 -8.77 -2.98
N THR A 52 8.27 -9.41 -3.42
CA THR A 52 8.20 -10.66 -4.19
C THR A 52 7.87 -11.80 -3.24
N LEU A 53 6.72 -12.44 -3.47
CA LEU A 53 6.31 -13.65 -2.76
C LEU A 53 7.11 -14.87 -3.23
N ILE A 54 7.15 -15.92 -2.42
CA ILE A 54 7.82 -17.17 -2.79
C ILE A 54 6.96 -17.84 -3.87
N ASP A 55 7.52 -18.06 -5.06
CA ASP A 55 6.77 -18.48 -6.24
C ASP A 55 5.90 -19.73 -6.03
N GLU A 56 6.40 -20.71 -5.29
CA GLU A 56 5.73 -21.99 -5.02
C GLU A 56 4.84 -21.98 -3.77
N ALA A 57 4.89 -20.92 -2.96
CA ALA A 57 4.00 -20.81 -1.81
C ALA A 57 2.56 -20.59 -2.28
N VAL A 58 1.60 -21.17 -1.55
CA VAL A 58 0.18 -21.04 -1.84
C VAL A 58 -0.42 -20.03 -0.89
N TYR A 59 -1.25 -19.14 -1.42
CA TYR A 59 -1.91 -18.08 -0.69
C TYR A 59 -3.42 -18.19 -0.89
N THR A 60 -4.17 -18.02 0.19
CA THR A 60 -5.62 -17.86 0.17
C THR A 60 -5.96 -16.46 -0.32
N VAL A 61 -6.89 -16.36 -1.26
CA VAL A 61 -7.44 -15.10 -1.77
C VAL A 61 -8.86 -14.94 -1.26
N GLU A 62 -9.15 -13.83 -0.61
CA GLU A 62 -10.45 -13.53 -0.02
C GLU A 62 -10.97 -12.19 -0.53
N TYR A 63 -12.26 -12.16 -0.82
CA TYR A 63 -13.03 -10.94 -1.05
C TYR A 63 -13.47 -10.38 0.30
N ALA A 64 -13.12 -9.13 0.59
CA ALA A 64 -13.60 -8.41 1.76
C ALA A 64 -14.52 -7.27 1.33
N SER A 65 -15.66 -7.12 2.01
CA SER A 65 -16.58 -5.99 1.82
C SER A 65 -17.02 -5.43 3.17
N HIS A 66 -16.99 -4.11 3.32
CA HIS A 66 -17.37 -3.42 4.55
C HIS A 66 -18.36 -2.28 4.23
N PRO A 67 -19.49 -2.13 4.95
CA PRO A 67 -20.36 -0.96 4.79
C PRO A 67 -19.59 0.35 5.01
N ILE A 68 -19.80 1.35 4.15
CA ILE A 68 -19.18 2.66 4.34
C ILE A 68 -20.05 3.44 5.34
N SER A 69 -19.69 3.39 6.62
CA SER A 69 -20.31 4.20 7.67
C SER A 69 -19.64 5.57 7.73
N SER A 70 -20.43 6.64 7.79
CA SER A 70 -19.91 7.97 8.08
C SER A 70 -20.19 8.34 9.53
N ASN A 71 -19.25 8.97 10.22
CA ASN A 71 -19.35 9.33 11.63
C ASN A 71 -20.46 10.38 11.93
N GLY A 72 -21.73 9.95 12.01
CA GLY A 72 -22.77 10.67 12.78
C GLY A 72 -23.98 11.25 12.04
N LEU A 73 -24.08 11.09 10.71
CA LEU A 73 -25.30 11.35 9.93
C LEU A 73 -25.52 10.14 9.02
N LYS A 74 -26.77 9.75 8.74
CA LYS A 74 -27.06 8.74 7.71
C LYS A 74 -26.54 9.25 6.37
N SER A 75 -25.29 8.94 6.05
CA SER A 75 -24.67 9.36 4.81
C SER A 75 -25.39 8.75 3.63
N LEU A 76 -25.19 9.37 2.47
CA LEU A 76 -25.59 8.79 1.20
C LEU A 76 -25.12 7.34 1.04
N SER A 77 -23.96 6.97 1.61
CA SER A 77 -23.48 5.59 1.60
C SER A 77 -24.32 4.65 2.45
N GLU A 78 -24.75 5.05 3.65
CA GLU A 78 -25.69 4.25 4.45
C GLU A 78 -27.04 4.10 3.74
N LEU A 79 -27.53 5.19 3.15
CA LEU A 79 -28.80 5.21 2.45
C LEU A 79 -28.82 4.28 1.22
N LEU A 80 -27.72 4.25 0.47
CA LEU A 80 -27.56 3.40 -0.70
C LEU A 80 -26.98 2.02 -0.37
N SER A 81 -26.72 1.75 0.92
CA SER A 81 -26.04 0.53 1.39
C SER A 81 -24.74 0.26 0.62
N PHE A 82 -23.97 1.32 0.40
CA PHE A 82 -22.67 1.23 -0.25
C PHE A 82 -21.67 0.53 0.65
N THR A 83 -20.92 -0.37 0.02
CA THR A 83 -19.79 -1.05 0.65
C THR A 83 -18.49 -0.64 -0.01
N HIS A 84 -17.42 -0.66 0.78
CA HIS A 84 -16.05 -0.63 0.29
C HIS A 84 -15.59 -2.06 0.12
N SER A 85 -14.89 -2.38 -0.97
CA SER A 85 -14.31 -3.71 -1.17
C SER A 85 -12.81 -3.70 -1.30
N ALA A 86 -12.23 -4.83 -0.93
CA ALA A 86 -10.81 -5.07 -1.00
C ALA A 86 -10.51 -6.56 -1.21
N LEU A 87 -9.26 -6.85 -1.57
CA LEU A 87 -8.73 -8.21 -1.60
C LEU A 87 -7.81 -8.45 -0.41
N VAL A 88 -8.00 -9.59 0.26
CA VAL A 88 -7.11 -10.07 1.30
C VAL A 88 -6.37 -11.29 0.79
N ILE A 89 -5.05 -11.25 0.87
CA ILE A 89 -4.16 -12.35 0.50
C ILE A 89 -3.48 -12.83 1.78
N THR A 90 -3.74 -14.08 2.14
CA THR A 90 -3.23 -14.69 3.36
C THR A 90 -2.39 -15.91 2.99
N GLU A 91 -1.18 -16.06 3.53
CA GLU A 91 -0.39 -17.27 3.29
C GLU A 91 -1.13 -18.52 3.78
N ALA A 92 -1.26 -19.53 2.92
CA ALA A 92 -1.99 -20.75 3.26
C ALA A 92 -1.17 -21.59 4.25
N TRP A 93 -1.64 -21.66 5.50
CA TRP A 93 -1.05 -22.45 6.56
C TRP A 93 -1.08 -23.94 6.22
N GLN A 94 0.01 -24.50 5.69
CA GLN A 94 0.11 -25.95 5.58
C GLN A 94 1.31 -26.61 6.27
N VAL A 95 2.32 -25.90 6.82
CA VAL A 95 3.52 -26.64 7.30
C VAL A 95 4.27 -26.10 8.55
N PHE A 96 3.77 -25.12 9.31
CA PHE A 96 4.55 -24.64 10.48
C PHE A 96 3.88 -24.89 11.84
N SER A 97 4.74 -25.25 12.79
CA SER A 97 4.46 -25.76 14.14
C SER A 97 3.54 -24.84 14.95
N ALA A 98 2.80 -25.45 15.88
CA ALA A 98 1.76 -24.87 16.75
C ALA A 98 2.18 -23.67 17.64
N GLU A 99 3.35 -23.08 17.45
CA GLU A 99 3.94 -22.03 18.31
C GLU A 99 4.20 -20.69 17.59
N GLN A 100 3.84 -20.50 16.31
CA GLN A 100 4.15 -19.26 15.59
C GLN A 100 2.95 -18.36 15.26
N THR A 101 3.26 -17.06 15.28
CA THR A 101 2.44 -15.85 15.08
C THR A 101 1.43 -15.94 13.95
N GLN A 102 0.26 -15.30 14.13
CA GLN A 102 -0.82 -15.23 13.12
C GLN A 102 -0.31 -14.92 11.70
N PRO A 103 -0.91 -15.54 10.66
CA PRO A 103 -0.50 -15.30 9.28
C PRO A 103 -0.55 -13.82 8.97
N SER A 104 0.52 -13.27 8.41
CA SER A 104 0.46 -11.90 7.91
C SER A 104 -0.45 -11.88 6.68
N ALA A 105 -1.50 -11.07 6.74
CA ALA A 105 -2.38 -10.82 5.60
C ALA A 105 -1.92 -9.56 4.85
N LEU A 106 -1.94 -9.62 3.53
CA LEU A 106 -1.82 -8.46 2.65
C LEU A 106 -3.23 -8.01 2.25
N LEU A 107 -3.55 -6.74 2.44
CA LEU A 107 -4.80 -6.15 2.01
C LEU A 107 -4.51 -5.21 0.85
N PHE A 108 -5.24 -5.38 -0.25
CA PHE A 108 -5.20 -4.53 -1.45
C PHE A 108 -6.54 -3.86 -1.66
N GLU A 109 -6.54 -2.55 -1.83
CA GLU A 109 -7.75 -1.76 -2.00
C GLU A 109 -7.50 -0.58 -2.93
N TYR A 110 -8.58 -0.07 -3.50
CA TYR A 110 -8.54 1.13 -4.33
C TYR A 110 -9.51 2.15 -3.77
N PHE A 111 -9.03 3.36 -3.52
CA PHE A 111 -9.81 4.40 -2.84
C PHE A 111 -9.48 5.79 -3.38
N ALA A 112 -10.42 6.72 -3.23
CA ALA A 112 -10.18 8.13 -3.47
C ALA A 112 -9.25 8.68 -2.38
N ARG A 113 -8.28 9.51 -2.76
CA ARG A 113 -7.34 10.14 -1.81
C ARG A 113 -8.04 11.06 -0.82
N ASP A 114 -9.04 11.79 -1.29
CA ASP A 114 -9.94 12.59 -0.47
C ASP A 114 -11.35 12.01 -0.64
N PHE A 115 -11.68 11.03 0.20
CA PHE A 115 -12.97 10.34 0.11
C PHE A 115 -14.07 11.23 0.68
N GLY A 116 -14.96 11.70 -0.19
CA GLY A 116 -16.08 12.57 0.16
C GLY A 116 -16.87 12.98 -1.09
N PRO A 117 -17.79 13.96 -0.97
CA PRO A 117 -18.56 14.44 -2.12
C PRO A 117 -17.68 14.90 -3.30
N LYS A 118 -16.48 15.40 -3.01
CA LYS A 118 -15.49 15.85 -3.99
C LYS A 118 -14.85 14.73 -4.83
N ALA A 119 -14.93 13.48 -4.35
CA ALA A 119 -14.47 12.32 -5.10
C ALA A 119 -15.44 11.93 -6.23
N ILE A 120 -16.70 12.35 -6.14
CA ILE A 120 -17.78 11.98 -7.07
C ILE A 120 -18.34 13.18 -7.83
N LEU A 121 -18.11 14.40 -7.32
CA LEU A 121 -18.56 15.66 -7.91
C LEU A 121 -17.42 16.68 -7.89
N PRO A 122 -17.43 17.67 -8.81
CA PRO A 122 -16.37 18.67 -8.86
C PRO A 122 -16.33 19.45 -7.55
N ALA A 123 -15.12 19.70 -7.04
CA ALA A 123 -14.88 20.40 -5.79
C ALA A 123 -15.23 21.90 -5.89
N SER A 124 -15.06 22.49 -7.07
CA SER A 124 -15.44 23.87 -7.37
C SER A 124 -15.53 24.09 -8.88
N ILE A 125 -15.92 25.30 -9.28
CA ILE A 125 -15.91 25.77 -10.67
C ILE A 125 -14.89 26.91 -10.74
N SER A 126 -13.93 26.81 -11.66
CA SER A 126 -12.92 27.87 -11.89
C SER A 126 -13.55 29.14 -12.47
N ASP A 127 -12.84 30.28 -12.38
CA ASP A 127 -13.26 31.56 -12.98
C ASP A 127 -13.51 31.47 -14.51
N GLY A 128 -12.86 30.51 -15.18
CA GLY A 128 -13.07 30.20 -16.59
C GLY A 128 -14.26 29.28 -16.88
N GLY A 129 -15.06 28.92 -15.88
CA GLY A 129 -16.21 28.03 -16.06
C GLY A 129 -15.82 26.56 -16.30
N ILE A 130 -14.67 26.12 -15.79
CA ILE A 130 -14.24 24.72 -15.89
C ILE A 130 -14.40 24.06 -14.51
N PRO A 131 -15.14 22.95 -14.38
CA PRO A 131 -15.22 22.21 -13.12
C PRO A 131 -13.85 21.66 -12.70
N ILE A 132 -13.49 21.88 -11.43
CA ILE A 132 -12.25 21.43 -10.81
C ILE A 132 -12.53 20.15 -10.04
N TRP A 133 -11.84 19.06 -10.37
CA TRP A 133 -12.04 17.75 -9.77
C TRP A 133 -10.93 17.39 -8.77
N GLU A 134 -11.33 16.99 -7.56
CA GLU A 134 -10.45 16.45 -6.52
C GLU A 134 -10.71 14.95 -6.32
N ASN A 135 -10.89 14.24 -7.44
CA ASN A 135 -11.24 12.82 -7.46
C ASN A 135 -10.03 11.90 -7.65
N GLN A 136 -8.83 12.30 -7.28
CA GLN A 136 -7.64 11.45 -7.40
C GLN A 136 -7.85 10.15 -6.63
N ALA A 137 -7.46 9.03 -7.21
CA ALA A 137 -7.56 7.74 -6.57
C ALA A 137 -6.27 6.95 -6.72
N VAL A 138 -6.06 5.99 -5.82
CA VAL A 138 -4.86 5.18 -5.77
C VAL A 138 -5.21 3.75 -5.38
N VAL A 139 -4.43 2.81 -5.89
CA VAL A 139 -4.36 1.48 -5.29
C VAL A 139 -3.40 1.57 -4.10
N GLY A 140 -3.88 1.15 -2.95
CA GLY A 140 -3.10 1.02 -1.74
C GLY A 140 -3.02 -0.43 -1.28
N TRP A 141 -1.96 -0.75 -0.55
CA TRP A 141 -1.81 -2.03 0.10
C TRP A 141 -1.20 -1.89 1.50
N ARG A 142 -1.46 -2.88 2.35
CA ARG A 142 -0.96 -2.94 3.72
C ARG A 142 -0.71 -4.37 4.20
N VAL A 143 0.30 -4.52 5.05
CA VAL A 143 0.69 -5.79 5.71
C VAL A 143 0.02 -5.88 7.08
N ALA A 144 -0.25 -7.10 7.56
CA ALA A 144 -0.86 -7.36 8.86
C ALA A 144 -2.26 -6.72 8.99
N ALA A 145 -3.03 -6.83 7.91
CA ALA A 145 -4.33 -6.20 7.80
C ALA A 145 -5.36 -6.76 8.80
N ASP A 146 -5.15 -7.97 9.32
CA ASP A 146 -5.94 -8.62 10.36
C ASP A 146 -6.05 -7.82 11.67
N LYS A 147 -5.15 -6.86 11.90
CA LYS A 147 -5.17 -5.97 13.07
C LYS A 147 -5.95 -4.67 12.86
N GLY A 148 -6.37 -4.34 11.64
CA GLY A 148 -7.13 -3.13 11.36
C GLY A 148 -8.60 -3.28 11.74
N GLU A 149 -9.18 -2.28 12.40
CA GLU A 149 -10.62 -2.22 12.75
C GLU A 149 -11.51 -2.48 11.52
N TRP A 150 -11.10 -1.99 10.34
CA TRP A 150 -11.81 -2.19 9.09
C TRP A 150 -12.00 -3.68 8.74
N LEU A 151 -10.98 -4.52 8.88
CA LEU A 151 -11.12 -5.95 8.55
C LEU A 151 -11.91 -6.73 9.59
N GLN A 152 -11.99 -6.25 10.84
CA GLN A 152 -12.79 -6.90 11.89
C GLN A 152 -14.30 -6.74 11.64
N GLY A 153 -14.72 -5.61 11.07
CA GLY A 153 -16.11 -5.38 10.68
C GLY A 153 -16.49 -5.95 9.31
N ALA A 154 -15.50 -6.32 8.48
CA ALA A 154 -15.71 -6.68 7.08
C ALA A 154 -16.32 -8.07 6.93
N ASN A 155 -17.26 -8.22 5.98
CA ASN A 155 -17.69 -9.52 5.50
C ASN A 155 -16.61 -10.08 4.57
N ARG A 156 -16.04 -11.25 4.93
CA ARG A 156 -14.97 -11.91 4.19
C ARG A 156 -15.47 -13.20 3.58
N THR A 157 -15.20 -13.38 2.30
CA THR A 157 -15.50 -14.61 1.56
C THR A 157 -14.23 -15.13 0.91
N THR A 158 -13.79 -16.32 1.30
CA THR A 158 -12.69 -17.00 0.61
C THR A 158 -13.11 -17.34 -0.81
N VAL A 159 -12.35 -16.85 -1.80
CA VAL A 159 -12.63 -17.06 -3.23
C VAL A 159 -11.91 -18.30 -3.75
N GLY A 160 -10.70 -18.53 -3.26
CA GLY A 160 -9.88 -19.69 -3.59
C GLY A 160 -8.43 -19.44 -3.25
N THR A 161 -7.51 -19.96 -4.08
CA THR A 161 -6.06 -19.86 -3.81
C THR A 161 -5.26 -19.41 -5.04
N ALA A 162 -4.09 -18.84 -4.81
CA ALA A 162 -3.13 -18.47 -5.85
C ALA A 162 -1.71 -18.81 -5.39
N THR A 163 -0.83 -19.19 -6.32
CA THR A 163 0.59 -19.35 -6.00
C THR A 163 1.29 -17.99 -5.91
N GLY A 164 2.42 -17.91 -5.21
CA GLY A 164 3.22 -16.69 -5.17
C GLY A 164 3.64 -16.23 -6.56
N LYS A 165 3.87 -17.15 -7.49
CA LYS A 165 4.19 -16.82 -8.90
C LYS A 165 3.04 -16.07 -9.57
N VAL A 166 1.80 -16.53 -9.38
CA VAL A 166 0.59 -15.88 -9.91
C VAL A 166 0.43 -14.49 -9.30
N LEU A 167 0.57 -14.38 -7.97
CA LEU A 167 0.46 -13.11 -7.26
C LEU A 167 1.56 -12.11 -7.65
N ASN A 168 2.80 -12.55 -7.79
CA ASN A 168 3.92 -11.73 -8.25
C ASN A 168 3.67 -11.17 -9.66
N GLN A 169 2.98 -11.92 -10.52
CA GLN A 169 2.56 -11.44 -11.83
C GLN A 169 1.41 -10.45 -11.71
N TRP A 170 0.41 -10.75 -10.89
CA TRP A 170 -0.72 -9.87 -10.63
C TRP A 170 -0.29 -8.53 -10.04
N PHE A 171 0.65 -8.49 -9.10
CA PHE A 171 1.21 -7.25 -8.53
C PHE A 171 1.72 -6.28 -9.60
N ARG A 172 2.24 -6.77 -10.73
CA ARG A 172 2.65 -5.88 -11.83
C ARG A 172 1.45 -5.24 -12.52
N GLU A 173 0.41 -6.05 -12.72
CA GLU A 173 -0.84 -5.61 -13.33
C GLU A 173 -1.57 -4.63 -12.41
N VAL A 174 -1.50 -4.78 -11.08
CA VAL A 174 -2.06 -3.84 -10.10
C VAL A 174 -1.48 -2.42 -10.29
N VAL A 175 -0.14 -2.31 -10.40
CA VAL A 175 0.51 -1.01 -10.67
C VAL A 175 0.02 -0.41 -11.99
N LEU A 176 -0.10 -1.24 -13.03
CA LEU A 176 -0.57 -0.79 -14.35
C LEU A 176 -2.04 -0.38 -14.31
N TRP A 177 -2.86 -1.09 -13.54
CA TRP A 177 -4.25 -0.77 -13.33
C TRP A 177 -4.40 0.57 -12.62
N GLY A 178 -3.65 0.81 -11.53
CA GLY A 178 -3.67 2.09 -10.82
C GLY A 178 -3.29 3.27 -11.72
N LYS A 179 -2.30 3.10 -12.61
CA LYS A 179 -1.93 4.11 -13.61
C LYS A 179 -3.03 4.35 -14.65
N ARG A 180 -3.79 3.32 -15.02
CA ARG A 180 -4.91 3.44 -15.96
C ARG A 180 -6.17 4.03 -15.33
N HIS A 181 -6.24 4.04 -13.99
CA HIS A 181 -7.39 4.53 -13.22
C HIS A 181 -6.93 5.61 -12.21
N PRO A 182 -6.48 6.78 -12.69
CA PRO A 182 -5.96 7.83 -11.81
C PRO A 182 -7.03 8.57 -11.01
N GLY A 183 -8.32 8.30 -11.27
CA GLY A 183 -9.44 9.00 -10.65
C GLY A 183 -10.58 8.08 -10.25
N TYR A 184 -11.19 8.41 -9.12
CA TYR A 184 -12.41 7.79 -8.61
C TYR A 184 -13.60 8.28 -9.43
N ASN A 185 -14.46 7.36 -9.87
CA ASN A 185 -15.70 7.67 -10.58
C ASN A 185 -16.77 6.67 -10.20
N LEU A 186 -17.84 7.13 -9.56
CA LEU A 186 -18.91 6.26 -9.06
C LEU A 186 -19.89 5.78 -10.14
N PHE A 187 -20.04 6.54 -11.22
CA PHE A 187 -21.17 6.40 -12.12
C PHE A 187 -20.85 5.50 -13.31
N ASN A 188 -21.80 4.61 -13.62
CA ASN A 188 -21.82 3.84 -14.84
C ASN A 188 -22.86 4.40 -15.81
N LEU A 189 -22.72 4.08 -17.10
CA LEU A 189 -23.71 4.37 -18.14
C LEU A 189 -24.01 3.11 -18.95
N TRP A 190 -25.23 2.60 -18.83
CA TRP A 190 -25.67 1.33 -19.41
C TRP A 190 -26.96 1.48 -20.22
N ASP A 191 -27.30 0.45 -21.00
CA ASP A 191 -28.59 0.34 -21.70
C ASP A 191 -29.71 -0.32 -20.89
N SER A 192 -29.38 -0.96 -19.78
CA SER A 192 -30.35 -1.64 -18.92
C SER A 192 -29.90 -1.65 -17.46
N THR A 193 -30.83 -1.91 -16.54
CA THR A 193 -30.52 -1.97 -15.10
C THR A 193 -29.89 -3.29 -14.67
N ASP A 194 -29.79 -4.29 -15.55
CA ASP A 194 -29.26 -5.62 -15.25
C ASP A 194 -27.76 -5.68 -15.58
N ALA A 195 -26.95 -5.89 -14.55
CA ALA A 195 -25.49 -5.95 -14.64
C ALA A 195 -24.97 -7.06 -15.58
N VAL A 196 -25.75 -8.11 -15.80
CA VAL A 196 -25.33 -9.29 -16.55
C VAL A 196 -25.60 -9.15 -18.04
N THR A 197 -26.76 -8.59 -18.38
CA THR A 197 -27.22 -8.50 -19.78
C THR A 197 -26.99 -7.13 -20.41
N ARG A 198 -26.53 -6.15 -19.63
CA ARG A 198 -26.22 -4.80 -20.09
C ARG A 198 -25.17 -4.75 -21.22
N LYS A 199 -25.34 -3.76 -22.09
CA LYS A 199 -24.25 -3.10 -22.80
C LYS A 199 -23.75 -1.94 -21.94
N SER A 200 -22.46 -1.96 -21.62
CA SER A 200 -21.81 -0.85 -20.92
C SER A 200 -21.26 0.16 -21.92
N TYR A 201 -21.65 1.43 -21.78
CA TYR A 201 -21.09 2.55 -22.54
C TYR A 201 -19.94 3.21 -21.79
N MET A 202 -20.09 3.36 -20.47
CA MET A 202 -19.07 3.88 -19.57
C MET A 202 -19.08 3.08 -18.27
N GLY A 203 -17.90 2.72 -17.78
CA GLY A 203 -17.71 2.01 -16.52
C GLY A 203 -17.29 2.94 -15.40
N ASP A 204 -17.63 2.55 -14.18
CA ASP A 204 -17.10 3.16 -12.97
C ASP A 204 -15.62 2.84 -12.73
N SER A 205 -15.02 3.59 -11.81
CA SER A 205 -13.65 3.47 -11.34
C SER A 205 -13.68 3.63 -9.82
N VAL A 206 -13.98 2.55 -9.12
CA VAL A 206 -14.22 2.49 -7.66
C VAL A 206 -13.54 1.27 -7.04
N CYS A 207 -13.58 1.16 -5.70
CA CYS A 207 -13.03 0.01 -4.99
C CYS A 207 -13.52 -1.33 -5.55
N HIS A 208 -14.81 -1.42 -5.86
CA HIS A 208 -15.41 -2.60 -6.46
C HIS A 208 -14.92 -2.92 -7.88
N SER A 209 -14.70 -1.92 -8.74
CA SER A 209 -14.19 -2.18 -10.09
C SER A 209 -12.76 -2.72 -10.04
N PHE A 210 -11.95 -2.22 -9.11
CA PHE A 210 -10.62 -2.77 -8.85
C PHE A 210 -10.69 -4.21 -8.33
N THR A 211 -11.52 -4.48 -7.32
CA THR A 211 -11.64 -5.82 -6.74
C THR A 211 -12.16 -6.83 -7.75
N GLU A 212 -13.21 -6.50 -8.50
CA GLU A 212 -13.76 -7.35 -9.57
C GLU A 212 -12.74 -7.60 -10.68
N TRP A 213 -12.05 -6.54 -11.16
CA TRP A 213 -10.98 -6.69 -12.14
C TRP A 213 -9.87 -7.61 -11.62
N SER A 214 -9.43 -7.40 -10.38
CA SER A 214 -8.34 -8.16 -9.77
C SER A 214 -8.67 -9.64 -9.65
N LEU A 215 -9.90 -9.95 -9.27
CA LEU A 215 -10.44 -11.30 -9.22
C LEU A 215 -10.46 -11.97 -10.60
N VAL A 216 -10.92 -11.26 -11.63
CA VAL A 216 -10.89 -11.76 -13.02
C VAL A 216 -9.45 -11.96 -13.50
N ASP A 217 -8.54 -11.03 -13.19
CA ASP A 217 -7.15 -11.06 -13.64
C ASP A 217 -6.36 -12.19 -12.97
N LEU A 218 -6.48 -12.35 -11.65
CA LEU A 218 -5.91 -13.47 -10.90
C LEU A 218 -6.36 -14.82 -11.48
N PHE A 219 -7.64 -14.99 -11.79
CA PHE A 219 -8.15 -16.20 -12.41
C PHE A 219 -7.52 -16.46 -13.79
N ARG A 220 -7.41 -15.42 -14.63
CA ARG A 220 -6.73 -15.52 -15.94
C ARG A 220 -5.25 -15.88 -15.82
N LEU A 221 -4.59 -15.41 -14.75
CA LEU A 221 -3.20 -15.72 -14.45
C LEU A 221 -3.00 -17.13 -13.86
N GLY A 222 -4.08 -17.86 -13.55
CA GLY A 222 -4.04 -19.24 -13.09
C GLY A 222 -4.30 -19.43 -11.60
N ALA A 223 -4.90 -18.45 -10.92
CA ALA A 223 -5.44 -18.68 -9.58
C ALA A 223 -6.58 -19.72 -9.62
N ASP A 224 -6.62 -20.59 -8.60
CA ASP A 224 -7.62 -21.64 -8.45
C ASP A 224 -8.83 -21.11 -7.66
N PHE A 225 -9.83 -20.63 -8.39
CA PHE A 225 -11.09 -20.14 -7.84
C PHE A 225 -12.23 -21.08 -8.19
N SER A 226 -13.00 -21.47 -7.16
CA SER A 226 -14.05 -22.48 -7.30
C SER A 226 -15.39 -22.06 -6.72
N ILE A 227 -15.46 -20.94 -5.98
CA ILE A 227 -16.71 -20.51 -5.36
C ILE A 227 -17.80 -20.22 -6.40
N GLN A 228 -18.98 -20.80 -6.18
CA GLN A 228 -20.17 -20.55 -6.99
C GLN A 228 -21.17 -19.63 -6.28
N HIS A 229 -20.87 -19.20 -5.06
CA HIS A 229 -21.65 -18.18 -4.36
C HIS A 229 -21.39 -16.80 -5.01
N PRO A 230 -22.43 -16.05 -5.42
CA PRO A 230 -22.23 -14.76 -6.09
C PRO A 230 -21.51 -13.79 -5.15
N LEU A 231 -20.45 -13.16 -5.67
CA LEU A 231 -19.88 -11.99 -5.00
C LEU A 231 -20.61 -10.75 -5.48
N CYS A 232 -21.02 -9.90 -4.54
CA CYS A 232 -21.86 -8.76 -4.82
C CYS A 232 -21.07 -7.45 -4.68
N ARG A 233 -21.39 -6.48 -5.54
CA ARG A 233 -20.90 -5.11 -5.43
C ARG A 233 -22.02 -4.12 -5.67
N ASN A 234 -21.80 -2.89 -5.22
CA ASN A 234 -22.65 -1.79 -5.59
C ASN A 234 -22.32 -1.30 -7.01
N TYR A 235 -23.35 -1.06 -7.81
CA TYR A 235 -23.30 -0.39 -9.09
C TYR A 235 -24.28 0.78 -9.08
N PHE A 236 -23.80 1.96 -9.47
CA PHE A 236 -24.66 3.11 -9.69
C PHE A 236 -24.70 3.42 -11.18
N ALA A 237 -25.74 2.92 -11.88
CA ALA A 237 -25.85 3.04 -13.33
C ALA A 237 -26.94 4.02 -13.74
N PHE A 238 -26.58 4.96 -14.61
CA PHE A 238 -27.52 5.72 -15.44
C PHE A 238 -27.89 4.91 -16.68
N ILE A 239 -29.16 5.03 -17.11
CA ILE A 239 -29.73 4.23 -18.19
C ILE A 239 -29.97 5.09 -19.43
N THR A 240 -29.41 4.68 -20.57
CA THR A 240 -29.52 5.36 -21.86
C THR A 240 -29.64 4.33 -23.00
N ASP A 241 -30.48 4.61 -23.99
CA ASP A 241 -30.58 3.75 -25.19
C ASP A 241 -29.49 4.10 -26.23
N ASP A 242 -28.83 5.24 -26.08
CA ASP A 242 -27.91 5.80 -27.05
C ASP A 242 -26.46 5.88 -26.56
N SER A 243 -25.52 5.91 -27.49
CA SER A 243 -24.11 6.09 -27.14
C SER A 243 -23.85 7.52 -26.67
N PRO A 244 -23.07 7.73 -25.59
CA PRO A 244 -22.79 9.05 -25.07
C PRO A 244 -22.05 9.92 -26.08
N ARG A 245 -22.44 11.19 -26.19
CA ARG A 245 -21.75 12.20 -27.01
C ARG A 245 -20.63 12.84 -26.19
N LYS A 246 -19.40 12.75 -26.69
CA LYS A 246 -18.27 13.52 -26.15
C LYS A 246 -18.50 15.03 -26.34
N LEU A 247 -18.31 15.79 -25.27
CA LEU A 247 -18.45 17.24 -25.23
C LEU A 247 -17.09 17.91 -25.50
N ASN A 248 -17.10 18.96 -26.32
CA ASN A 248 -15.90 19.74 -26.62
C ASN A 248 -15.85 21.00 -25.74
N MET A 249 -15.04 20.95 -24.68
CA MET A 249 -14.86 22.05 -23.72
C MET A 249 -14.27 23.33 -24.32
N THR A 250 -13.79 23.32 -25.57
CA THR A 250 -13.38 24.55 -26.27
C THR A 250 -14.56 25.34 -26.85
N THR A 251 -15.74 24.73 -26.93
CA THR A 251 -16.96 25.38 -27.44
C THR A 251 -17.80 25.93 -26.29
N PRO A 252 -18.25 27.20 -26.35
CA PRO A 252 -19.05 27.80 -25.28
C PRO A 252 -20.33 27.04 -24.93
N ALA A 253 -20.98 26.44 -25.93
CA ALA A 253 -22.22 25.68 -25.75
C ALA A 253 -22.00 24.41 -24.92
N ASP A 254 -20.98 23.61 -25.24
CA ASP A 254 -20.69 22.38 -24.50
C ASP A 254 -20.14 22.71 -23.10
N SER A 255 -19.28 23.72 -22.95
CA SER A 255 -18.80 24.14 -21.62
C SER A 255 -19.94 24.64 -20.72
N GLN A 256 -20.87 25.40 -21.28
CA GLN A 256 -22.05 25.87 -20.54
C GLN A 256 -22.97 24.71 -20.15
N THR A 257 -23.15 23.71 -21.04
CA THR A 257 -23.91 22.49 -20.72
C THR A 257 -23.32 21.75 -19.51
N VAL A 258 -22.00 21.59 -19.46
CA VAL A 258 -21.31 20.96 -18.32
C VAL A 258 -21.52 21.76 -17.04
N LEU A 259 -21.33 23.08 -17.09
CA LEU A 259 -21.48 23.97 -15.95
C LEU A 259 -22.88 23.94 -15.36
N GLU A 260 -23.90 24.10 -16.21
CA GLU A 260 -25.29 24.11 -15.77
C GLU A 260 -25.68 22.77 -15.15
N PHE A 261 -25.21 21.66 -15.72
CA PHE A 261 -25.46 20.33 -15.15
C PHE A 261 -24.87 20.19 -13.74
N TYR A 262 -23.58 20.47 -13.55
CA TYR A 262 -22.95 20.29 -12.23
C TYR A 262 -23.44 21.31 -11.19
N LYS A 263 -23.81 22.52 -11.61
CA LYS A 263 -24.47 23.50 -10.73
C LYS A 263 -25.84 22.99 -10.22
N ARG A 264 -26.58 22.23 -11.02
CA ARG A 264 -27.83 21.58 -10.57
C ARG A 264 -27.59 20.45 -9.56
N LEU A 265 -26.40 19.83 -9.56
CA LEU A 265 -26.04 18.76 -8.63
C LEU A 265 -25.45 19.28 -7.31
N GLU A 266 -24.98 20.52 -7.26
CA GLU A 266 -24.39 21.14 -6.06
C GLU A 266 -25.28 21.06 -4.79
N PRO A 267 -26.62 21.23 -4.86
CA PRO A 267 -27.46 21.04 -3.69
C PRO A 267 -27.46 19.60 -3.14
N LEU A 268 -27.14 18.60 -3.97
CA LEU A 268 -27.11 17.20 -3.54
C LEU A 268 -25.87 16.86 -2.70
N THR A 269 -24.79 17.64 -2.80
CA THR A 269 -23.56 17.42 -2.01
C THR A 269 -23.60 18.07 -0.64
N SER A 270 -24.40 19.12 -0.50
CA SER A 270 -24.49 19.95 0.70
C SER A 270 -25.68 19.57 1.60
N GLN A 271 -26.60 18.74 1.13
CA GLN A 271 -27.79 18.31 1.87
C GLN A 271 -27.62 16.90 2.46
N SER A 272 -28.12 16.71 3.67
CA SER A 272 -28.46 15.39 4.19
C SER A 272 -29.80 14.93 3.60
N PHE A 273 -29.97 13.62 3.49
CA PHE A 273 -31.21 13.01 3.00
C PHE A 273 -31.79 12.10 4.09
N HIS A 274 -33.11 12.12 4.25
CA HIS A 274 -33.78 11.27 5.26
C HIS A 274 -33.98 9.84 4.75
N ASP A 275 -34.28 9.70 3.46
CA ASP A 275 -34.56 8.41 2.82
C ASP A 275 -34.19 8.38 1.32
N LEU A 276 -34.21 7.17 0.76
CA LEU A 276 -33.83 6.88 -0.62
C LEU A 276 -34.81 7.48 -1.65
N PRO A 277 -36.14 7.46 -1.42
CA PRO A 277 -37.09 8.19 -2.26
C PRO A 277 -36.79 9.69 -2.37
N GLU A 278 -36.43 10.36 -1.26
CA GLU A 278 -36.08 11.78 -1.25
C GLU A 278 -34.83 12.04 -2.10
N PHE A 279 -33.75 11.28 -1.87
CA PHE A 279 -32.53 11.37 -2.66
C PHE A 279 -32.80 11.13 -4.15
N SER A 280 -33.53 10.08 -4.47
CA SER A 280 -33.87 9.72 -5.86
C SER A 280 -34.70 10.80 -6.54
N SER A 281 -35.65 11.39 -5.82
CA SER A 281 -36.49 12.50 -6.33
C SER A 281 -35.66 13.74 -6.63
N LYS A 282 -34.76 14.13 -5.71
CA LYS A 282 -33.88 15.29 -5.90
C LYS A 282 -32.84 15.07 -7.01
N LEU A 283 -32.25 13.86 -7.09
CA LEU A 283 -31.35 13.50 -8.19
C LEU A 283 -32.08 13.52 -9.53
N LEU A 284 -33.28 12.95 -9.59
CA LEU A 284 -34.10 12.98 -10.80
C LEU A 284 -34.46 14.42 -11.21
N SER A 285 -34.76 15.28 -10.25
CA SER A 285 -35.01 16.70 -10.51
C SER A 285 -33.77 17.40 -11.08
N ALA A 286 -32.57 17.12 -10.54
CA ALA A 286 -31.33 17.71 -11.03
C ALA A 286 -30.97 17.26 -12.46
N VAL A 287 -31.20 15.98 -12.76
CA VAL A 287 -30.94 15.33 -14.06
C VAL A 287 -31.95 15.76 -15.13
N ARG A 288 -33.21 16.05 -14.77
CA ARG A 288 -34.22 16.55 -15.72
C ARG A 288 -34.13 18.06 -15.94
N GLY A 289 -33.60 18.80 -14.97
CA GLY A 289 -33.69 20.26 -14.95
C GLY A 289 -35.10 20.75 -14.60
N GLU A 290 -35.32 22.07 -14.69
CA GLU A 290 -36.57 22.72 -14.24
C GLU A 290 -37.79 22.39 -15.13
N VAL A 291 -37.57 21.88 -16.35
CA VAL A 291 -38.63 21.61 -17.31
C VAL A 291 -39.16 20.19 -17.10
N SER A 292 -40.34 20.05 -16.50
CA SER A 292 -41.00 18.77 -16.19
C SER A 292 -41.32 17.87 -17.40
N GLN A 293 -40.95 18.25 -18.63
CA GLN A 293 -41.14 17.48 -19.87
C GLN A 293 -39.86 17.17 -20.64
N SER A 294 -38.68 17.64 -20.20
CA SER A 294 -37.42 17.27 -20.85
C SER A 294 -37.12 15.78 -20.63
N PRO A 295 -36.55 15.08 -21.63
CA PRO A 295 -35.84 13.83 -21.38
C PRO A 295 -34.72 14.14 -20.36
N GLY A 296 -34.55 13.26 -19.38
CA GLY A 296 -33.45 13.44 -18.42
C GLY A 296 -32.11 13.41 -19.16
N GLU A 297 -31.13 14.19 -18.71
CA GLU A 297 -29.78 14.17 -19.29
C GLU A 297 -28.75 14.00 -18.18
N VAL A 298 -27.66 13.30 -18.49
CA VAL A 298 -26.50 13.19 -17.61
C VAL A 298 -25.26 13.69 -18.32
N VAL A 299 -24.41 14.41 -17.58
CA VAL A 299 -23.05 14.72 -18.01
C VAL A 299 -22.08 13.97 -17.10
N LEU A 300 -21.33 13.03 -17.67
CA LEU A 300 -20.34 12.23 -16.96
C LEU A 300 -18.93 12.73 -17.25
N PHE A 301 -18.10 12.77 -16.22
CA PHE A 301 -16.68 13.11 -16.32
C PHE A 301 -15.84 11.85 -16.29
N GLN A 302 -14.87 11.74 -17.20
CA GLN A 302 -13.87 10.68 -17.21
C GLN A 302 -12.48 11.31 -17.21
N ARG A 303 -11.69 11.01 -16.18
CA ARG A 303 -10.33 11.53 -16.07
C ARG A 303 -9.46 10.90 -17.17
N GLY A 304 -8.70 11.73 -17.88
CA GLY A 304 -7.72 11.26 -18.87
C GLY A 304 -6.55 10.52 -18.20
N LEU A 305 -5.81 9.75 -19.00
CA LEU A 305 -4.59 9.06 -18.55
C LEU A 305 -3.41 10.01 -18.32
N GLU A 306 -3.48 11.23 -18.84
CA GLU A 306 -2.42 12.22 -18.71
C GLU A 306 -2.54 12.97 -17.38
N ASP A 307 -1.40 13.20 -16.71
CA ASP A 307 -1.29 13.97 -15.45
C ASP A 307 -1.68 15.47 -15.60
N SER A 308 -2.08 15.90 -16.80
CA SER A 308 -2.53 17.26 -17.09
C SER A 308 -3.81 17.66 -16.34
N GLY A 309 -4.47 16.71 -15.67
CA GLY A 309 -5.75 16.94 -15.00
C GLY A 309 -6.91 17.17 -15.97
N ALA A 310 -6.65 17.12 -17.28
CA ALA A 310 -7.67 17.20 -18.31
C ALA A 310 -8.47 15.89 -18.33
N GLY A 311 -9.76 15.99 -18.03
CA GLY A 311 -10.70 14.90 -18.28
C GLY A 311 -11.66 15.24 -19.40
N GLU A 312 -12.35 14.22 -19.87
CA GLU A 312 -13.32 14.28 -20.94
C GLU A 312 -14.72 14.27 -20.35
N TYR A 313 -15.63 15.04 -20.97
CA TYR A 313 -17.01 15.10 -20.56
C TYR A 313 -17.89 14.43 -21.62
N PHE A 314 -18.89 13.68 -21.17
CA PHE A 314 -19.78 12.91 -22.01
C PHE A 314 -21.22 13.21 -21.63
N ARG A 315 -22.05 13.56 -22.61
CA ARG A 315 -23.49 13.77 -22.43
C ARG A 315 -24.24 12.54 -22.93
N ALA A 316 -25.22 12.09 -22.16
CA ALA A 316 -26.17 11.08 -22.59
C ALA A 316 -27.60 11.49 -22.22
N ASP A 317 -28.53 11.21 -23.14
CA ASP A 317 -29.95 11.35 -22.88
C ASP A 317 -30.44 10.08 -22.18
N LEU A 318 -31.08 10.25 -21.03
CA LEU A 318 -31.49 9.16 -20.16
C LEU A 318 -32.90 8.67 -20.50
N VAL A 319 -33.08 7.36 -20.37
CA VAL A 319 -34.37 6.69 -20.55
C VAL A 319 -34.81 6.06 -19.24
N LYS A 320 -36.12 5.95 -19.01
CA LYS A 320 -36.68 5.37 -17.77
C LYS A 320 -36.13 3.95 -17.55
N PRO A 321 -35.72 3.60 -16.32
CA PRO A 321 -35.94 4.31 -15.05
C PRO A 321 -34.94 5.42 -14.72
N TYR A 322 -34.12 5.86 -15.68
CA TYR A 322 -33.05 6.86 -15.62
C TYR A 322 -31.83 6.40 -14.84
N PHE A 323 -32.02 5.79 -13.69
CA PHE A 323 -30.98 5.15 -12.90
C PHE A 323 -31.56 4.01 -12.05
N GLY A 324 -30.70 3.09 -11.63
CA GLY A 324 -31.08 2.01 -10.70
C GLY A 324 -31.33 2.57 -9.30
N VAL A 325 -32.57 2.50 -8.80
CA VAL A 325 -32.93 2.98 -7.44
C VAL A 325 -33.34 1.87 -6.49
N LYS A 326 -33.68 0.69 -7.01
CA LYS A 326 -34.02 -0.44 -6.15
C LYS A 326 -32.73 -1.00 -5.52
N PRO A 327 -32.75 -1.45 -4.26
CA PRO A 327 -31.61 -2.14 -3.67
C PRO A 327 -31.08 -3.30 -4.53
N SER A 328 -31.98 -4.05 -5.20
CA SER A 328 -31.61 -5.12 -6.15
C SER A 328 -30.97 -4.63 -7.46
N GLN A 329 -31.11 -3.34 -7.80
CA GLN A 329 -30.44 -2.71 -8.94
C GLN A 329 -29.12 -2.06 -8.53
N LEU A 330 -28.97 -1.68 -7.25
CA LEU A 330 -27.73 -1.12 -6.74
C LEU A 330 -26.75 -2.25 -6.37
N ALA A 331 -27.18 -3.21 -5.57
CA ALA A 331 -26.39 -4.38 -5.22
C ALA A 331 -26.63 -5.49 -6.24
N GLN A 332 -25.67 -5.70 -7.13
CA GLN A 332 -25.73 -6.76 -8.14
C GLN A 332 -24.46 -7.59 -8.11
N ARG A 333 -24.52 -8.79 -8.68
CA ARG A 333 -23.36 -9.68 -8.71
C ARG A 333 -22.24 -9.12 -9.58
N MET A 334 -21.01 -9.44 -9.20
CA MET A 334 -19.83 -9.32 -10.05
C MET A 334 -19.91 -10.30 -11.21
N ILE A 335 -19.34 -9.93 -12.36
CA ILE A 335 -19.27 -10.78 -13.55
C ILE A 335 -17.94 -11.54 -13.52
N LEU A 336 -17.96 -12.68 -12.84
CA LEU A 336 -16.77 -13.51 -12.59
C LEU A 336 -16.76 -14.75 -13.51
N PRO A 337 -15.68 -15.02 -14.27
CA PRO A 337 -15.68 -16.00 -15.36
C PRO A 337 -15.77 -17.47 -14.91
N TRP A 338 -15.45 -17.79 -13.66
CA TRP A 338 -15.57 -19.15 -13.10
C TRP A 338 -16.94 -19.44 -12.47
N GLN A 339 -17.80 -18.43 -12.36
CA GLN A 339 -19.11 -18.55 -11.73
C GLN A 339 -20.17 -18.89 -12.76
N ASN A 340 -20.70 -20.12 -12.71
CA ASN A 340 -21.74 -20.60 -13.60
C ASN A 340 -23.12 -20.39 -12.96
N ILE A 341 -23.47 -19.14 -12.69
CA ILE A 341 -24.71 -18.77 -12.03
C ILE A 341 -25.74 -18.32 -13.10
N PRO A 342 -26.95 -18.90 -13.14
CA PRO A 342 -28.01 -18.46 -14.04
C PRO A 342 -28.24 -16.95 -13.98
N ALA A 343 -28.58 -16.32 -15.10
CA ALA A 343 -28.97 -14.91 -15.12
C ALA A 343 -30.20 -14.67 -14.23
N ASN A 344 -30.20 -13.54 -13.52
CA ASN A 344 -31.40 -12.95 -12.93
C ASN A 344 -32.03 -13.71 -11.75
N ILE A 345 -31.22 -14.14 -10.78
CA ILE A 345 -31.74 -14.64 -9.49
C ILE A 345 -32.11 -13.43 -8.64
N GLU A 346 -33.40 -13.08 -8.61
CA GLU A 346 -33.89 -11.96 -7.84
C GLU A 346 -33.49 -12.09 -6.35
N GLY A 347 -32.82 -11.07 -5.82
CA GLY A 347 -32.36 -11.04 -4.44
C GLY A 347 -31.04 -11.78 -4.16
N GLU A 348 -30.31 -12.24 -5.17
CA GLU A 348 -28.99 -12.90 -4.98
C GLU A 348 -27.99 -12.03 -4.21
N CYS A 349 -28.12 -10.71 -4.32
CA CYS A 349 -27.30 -9.70 -3.65
C CYS A 349 -28.07 -8.85 -2.64
N ALA A 350 -29.23 -9.33 -2.15
CA ALA A 350 -30.02 -8.58 -1.18
C ALA A 350 -29.26 -8.46 0.16
N TYR A 351 -28.73 -7.27 0.43
CA TYR A 351 -28.23 -6.85 1.74
C TYR A 351 -29.38 -6.83 2.76
N GLY A 352 -29.76 -7.99 3.28
CA GLY A 352 -30.92 -8.09 4.19
C GLY A 352 -31.06 -9.43 4.92
N GLY A 353 -30.37 -10.47 4.46
CA GLY A 353 -30.16 -11.66 5.28
C GLY A 353 -29.01 -11.42 6.24
N SER A 354 -29.25 -10.80 7.40
CA SER A 354 -28.29 -10.84 8.50
C SER A 354 -27.80 -12.29 8.66
N PRO A 355 -26.51 -12.59 8.46
CA PRO A 355 -25.97 -13.84 8.93
C PRO A 355 -26.24 -13.83 10.44
N LYS A 356 -26.91 -14.86 10.98
CA LYS A 356 -27.01 -15.04 12.43
C LYS A 356 -25.57 -15.07 12.97
N ARG A 357 -25.06 -13.94 13.45
CA ARG A 357 -23.73 -13.85 14.08
C ARG A 357 -23.78 -14.67 15.36
N LEU A 358 -23.13 -15.82 15.33
CA LEU A 358 -22.59 -16.47 16.51
C LEU A 358 -21.43 -15.60 17.03
N GLY A 359 -21.63 -14.99 18.19
CA GLY A 359 -20.57 -14.64 19.16
C GLY A 359 -19.67 -13.42 18.87
N GLN A 360 -19.64 -12.51 19.85
CA GLN A 360 -18.59 -11.50 20.16
C GLN A 360 -18.45 -10.30 19.20
N GLY A 361 -18.12 -9.08 19.64
CA GLY A 361 -17.78 -8.51 20.95
C GLY A 361 -17.94 -6.98 20.87
N ARG A 362 -18.17 -6.30 22.00
CA ARG A 362 -18.65 -4.91 22.07
C ARG A 362 -17.70 -4.10 22.97
N LEU A 363 -16.88 -3.24 22.37
CA LEU A 363 -15.97 -2.32 23.09
C LEU A 363 -16.10 -0.84 22.64
N GLU A 364 -16.94 -0.53 21.66
CA GLU A 364 -17.17 0.86 21.20
C GLU A 364 -18.53 1.45 21.60
N THR A 365 -19.39 0.70 22.28
CA THR A 365 -20.79 1.12 22.51
C THR A 365 -21.01 1.98 23.73
N ASP A 366 -20.02 2.13 24.61
CA ASP A 366 -20.23 2.84 25.87
C ASP A 366 -20.32 4.36 25.67
N ASP A 367 -19.64 4.91 24.66
CA ASP A 367 -19.69 6.35 24.37
C ASP A 367 -20.92 6.73 23.53
N LEU A 368 -21.37 5.83 22.65
CA LEU A 368 -22.66 5.96 21.96
C LEU A 368 -23.84 5.75 22.92
N SER A 369 -23.72 4.84 23.89
CA SER A 369 -24.74 4.61 24.91
C SER A 369 -24.88 5.84 25.80
N ARG A 370 -23.77 6.47 26.22
CA ARG A 370 -23.84 7.71 27.01
C ARG A 370 -24.53 8.85 26.26
N ARG A 371 -24.21 9.03 24.97
CA ARG A 371 -24.88 10.04 24.13
C ARG A 371 -26.36 9.73 23.90
N GLN A 372 -26.70 8.46 23.77
CA GLN A 372 -28.07 8.01 23.65
C GLN A 372 -28.85 8.25 24.96
N ASP A 373 -28.25 7.94 26.12
CA ASP A 373 -28.85 8.19 27.44
C ASP A 373 -29.03 9.69 27.74
N ASP A 374 -28.16 10.55 27.20
CA ASP A 374 -28.30 12.01 27.28
C ASP A 374 -29.44 12.51 26.37
N TRP A 375 -29.56 11.98 25.15
CA TRP A 375 -30.66 12.31 24.22
C TRP A 375 -32.01 11.82 24.74
N GLU A 376 -32.08 10.61 25.31
CA GLU A 376 -33.30 10.05 25.89
C GLU A 376 -33.78 10.90 27.08
N ARG A 377 -32.85 11.37 27.93
CA ARG A 377 -33.18 12.33 29.01
C ARG A 377 -33.68 13.67 28.46
N GLU A 378 -33.08 14.18 27.39
CA GLU A 378 -33.52 15.44 26.80
C GLU A 378 -34.92 15.31 26.18
N ILE A 379 -35.21 14.19 25.51
CA ILE A 379 -36.53 13.84 24.98
C ILE A 379 -37.56 13.73 26.11
N GLU A 380 -37.27 13.01 27.20
CA GLU A 380 -38.17 12.92 28.35
C GLU A 380 -38.47 14.29 28.97
N THR A 381 -37.48 15.20 29.01
CA THR A 381 -37.70 16.56 29.52
C THR A 381 -38.54 17.42 28.57
N LEU A 382 -38.43 17.19 27.26
CA LEU A 382 -39.24 17.86 26.25
C LEU A 382 -40.69 17.36 26.29
N ASP A 383 -40.90 16.05 26.39
CA ASP A 383 -42.22 15.44 26.54
C ASP A 383 -42.92 15.93 27.83
N GLN A 384 -42.17 16.04 28.92
CA GLN A 384 -42.69 16.59 30.18
C GLN A 384 -43.11 18.06 30.01
N LYS A 385 -42.30 18.88 29.33
CA LYS A 385 -42.63 20.30 29.05
C LYS A 385 -43.82 20.42 28.09
N GLU A 386 -43.93 19.55 27.09
CA GLU A 386 -45.06 19.49 26.17
C GLU A 386 -46.34 19.12 26.90
N MET A 387 -46.27 18.14 27.81
CA MET A 387 -47.40 17.75 28.65
C MET A 387 -47.83 18.88 29.59
N GLU A 388 -46.89 19.60 30.21
CA GLU A 388 -47.18 20.77 31.05
C GLU A 388 -47.80 21.92 30.25
N LEU A 389 -47.31 22.16 29.02
CA LEU A 389 -47.86 23.14 28.10
C LEU A 389 -49.29 22.77 27.70
N HIS A 390 -49.56 21.52 27.34
CA HIS A 390 -50.90 21.03 27.01
C HIS A 390 -51.85 21.10 28.20
N GLN A 391 -51.40 20.76 29.41
CA GLN A 391 -52.21 20.90 30.62
C GLN A 391 -52.57 22.37 30.88
N SER A 392 -51.63 23.28 30.66
CA SER A 392 -51.85 24.71 30.80
C SER A 392 -52.80 25.25 29.74
N GLN A 393 -52.66 24.84 28.46
CA GLN A 393 -53.60 25.18 27.40
C GLN A 393 -55.02 24.70 27.72
N LEU A 394 -55.18 23.44 28.16
CA LEU A 394 -56.48 22.89 28.54
C LEU A 394 -57.10 23.63 29.73
N ARG A 395 -56.29 24.01 30.72
CA ARG A 395 -56.76 24.83 31.85
C ARG A 395 -57.26 26.19 31.37
N LEU A 396 -56.51 26.85 30.50
CA LEU A 396 -56.87 28.15 29.92
C LEU A 396 -58.17 28.06 29.10
N ILE A 397 -58.33 27.01 28.30
CA ILE A 397 -59.57 26.75 27.54
C ILE A 397 -60.75 26.55 28.49
N ARG A 398 -60.58 25.78 29.58
CA ARG A 398 -61.64 25.59 30.59
C ARG A 398 -62.03 26.89 31.29
N GLU A 399 -61.05 27.73 31.64
CA GLU A 399 -61.27 29.03 32.27
C GLU A 399 -61.99 30.01 31.32
N GLN A 400 -61.56 30.08 30.05
CA GLN A 400 -62.24 30.87 29.01
C GLN A 400 -63.67 30.38 28.75
N THR A 401 -63.88 29.06 28.66
CA THR A 401 -65.21 28.48 28.46
C THR A 401 -66.13 28.80 29.65
N ALA A 402 -65.62 28.75 30.88
CA ALA A 402 -66.39 29.13 32.07
C ALA A 402 -66.69 30.63 32.16
N MET A 403 -65.85 31.50 31.58
CA MET A 403 -66.18 32.92 31.40
C MET A 403 -67.28 33.10 30.37
N PHE A 404 -67.16 32.50 29.19
CA PHE A 404 -68.19 32.58 28.14
C PHE A 404 -69.55 32.11 28.64
N ILE A 405 -69.61 31.01 29.40
CA ILE A 405 -70.87 30.51 29.98
C ILE A 405 -71.49 31.56 30.94
N ARG A 406 -70.68 32.23 31.76
CA ARG A 406 -71.16 33.28 32.66
C ARG A 406 -71.68 34.50 31.88
N ASP A 407 -70.93 34.97 30.89
CA ASP A 407 -71.34 36.12 30.07
C ASP A 407 -72.62 35.83 29.29
N LEU A 408 -72.76 34.61 28.78
CA LEU A 408 -73.96 34.16 28.07
C LEU A 408 -75.17 34.07 29.01
N SER A 409 -74.98 33.66 30.26
CA SER A 409 -76.01 33.70 31.30
C SER A 409 -76.43 35.13 31.67
N VAL A 410 -75.49 36.08 31.71
CA VAL A 410 -75.78 37.50 31.94
C VAL A 410 -76.58 38.08 30.78
N LEU A 411 -76.15 37.84 29.54
CA LEU A 411 -76.88 38.25 28.33
C LEU A 411 -78.29 37.65 28.27
N GLN A 412 -78.46 36.38 28.64
CA GLN A 412 -79.79 35.78 28.76
C GLN A 412 -80.65 36.50 29.80
N GLY A 413 -80.06 36.90 30.93
CA GLY A 413 -80.74 37.72 31.94
C GLY A 413 -81.17 39.09 31.41
N GLU A 414 -80.28 39.80 30.70
CA GLU A 414 -80.56 41.11 30.09
C GLU A 414 -81.65 41.03 29.02
N VAL A 415 -81.61 40.01 28.15
CA VAL A 415 -82.67 39.75 27.16
C VAL A 415 -84.00 39.44 27.84
N THR A 416 -83.97 38.72 28.96
CA THR A 416 -85.20 38.41 29.73
C THR A 416 -85.77 39.67 30.38
N ALA A 417 -84.92 40.53 30.96
CA ALA A 417 -85.33 41.82 31.53
C ALA A 417 -85.87 42.79 30.46
N LEU A 418 -85.24 42.85 29.28
CA LEU A 418 -85.73 43.62 28.14
C LEU A 418 -87.08 43.10 27.64
N LYS A 419 -87.25 41.77 27.61
CA LYS A 419 -88.52 41.11 27.22
C LYS A 419 -89.64 41.42 28.22
N GLU A 420 -89.34 41.44 29.52
CA GLU A 420 -90.29 41.84 30.56
C GLU A 420 -90.65 43.33 30.44
N GLY A 421 -89.68 44.21 30.15
CA GLY A 421 -89.92 45.63 29.88
C GLY A 421 -90.79 45.89 28.65
N LEU A 422 -90.66 45.08 27.60
CA LEU A 422 -91.48 45.17 26.38
C LEU A 422 -92.90 44.61 26.58
N SER A 423 -93.10 43.71 27.55
CA SER A 423 -94.40 43.10 27.84
C SER A 423 -95.36 44.00 28.64
N GLY A 424 -94.91 45.16 29.11
CA GLY A 424 -95.69 46.10 29.94
C GLY A 424 -96.62 47.05 29.17
N SER A 425 -96.68 47.00 27.84
CA SER A 425 -97.55 47.88 27.06
C SER A 425 -98.14 47.14 25.86
N LEU A 426 -99.23 46.39 26.07
CA LEU A 426 -100.18 46.02 25.01
C LEU A 426 -101.51 45.53 25.63
N ALA A 427 -102.58 46.26 25.31
CA ALA A 427 -103.96 46.01 25.68
C ALA A 427 -104.55 44.78 24.93
N PRO A 428 -105.68 44.20 25.38
CA PRO A 428 -106.10 42.87 24.97
C PRO A 428 -106.80 42.90 23.61
N HIS A 429 -106.17 42.28 22.60
CA HIS A 429 -106.80 41.96 21.32
C HIS A 429 -106.82 40.45 21.11
N SER A 430 -107.94 39.99 20.55
CA SER A 430 -108.35 38.60 20.38
C SER A 430 -107.67 37.72 19.29
N PRO A 431 -106.54 38.05 18.62
CA PRO A 431 -105.82 37.08 17.77
C PRO A 431 -104.89 36.10 18.52
N LEU A 432 -104.60 36.34 19.80
CA LEU A 432 -103.55 35.66 20.62
C LEU A 432 -103.68 34.13 20.76
N GLN A 433 -104.82 33.54 20.39
CA GLN A 433 -105.07 32.11 20.58
C GLN A 433 -104.35 31.24 19.55
N ASN A 434 -104.01 31.78 18.38
CA ASN A 434 -103.20 31.10 17.37
C ASN A 434 -101.70 31.15 17.71
N ASP A 435 -101.23 32.28 18.25
CA ASP A 435 -99.83 32.45 18.67
C ASP A 435 -99.47 31.55 19.87
N PHE A 436 -100.43 31.31 20.78
CA PHE A 436 -100.25 30.38 21.90
C PHE A 436 -100.12 28.92 21.45
N LYS A 437 -100.86 28.53 20.39
CA LYS A 437 -100.72 27.20 19.78
C LYS A 437 -99.37 27.06 19.09
N GLU A 438 -98.91 28.10 18.42
CA GLU A 438 -97.60 28.11 17.77
C GLU A 438 -96.45 28.07 18.80
N GLN A 439 -96.53 28.82 19.89
CA GLN A 439 -95.57 28.75 20.99
C GLN A 439 -95.55 27.36 21.64
N LYS A 440 -96.70 26.72 21.84
CA LYS A 440 -96.79 25.37 22.40
C LYS A 440 -96.15 24.32 21.47
N ALA A 441 -96.31 24.47 20.16
CA ALA A 441 -95.64 23.60 19.18
C ALA A 441 -94.12 23.80 19.18
N LYS A 442 -93.63 25.04 19.29
CA LYS A 442 -92.20 25.34 19.43
C LYS A 442 -91.62 24.73 20.72
N LEU A 443 -92.35 24.81 21.83
CA LEU A 443 -91.92 24.22 23.10
C LEU A 443 -91.79 22.69 23.02
N LEU A 444 -92.76 22.02 22.39
CA LEU A 444 -92.71 20.57 22.14
C LEU A 444 -91.53 20.19 21.22
N SER A 445 -91.23 21.01 20.20
CA SER A 445 -90.05 20.79 19.36
C SER A 445 -88.73 20.99 20.11
N GLN A 446 -88.70 21.95 21.03
CA GLN A 446 -87.56 22.23 21.88
C GLN A 446 -87.32 21.09 22.87
N GLU A 447 -88.38 20.49 23.42
CA GLU A 447 -88.32 19.32 24.30
C GLU A 447 -87.80 18.06 23.58
N GLN A 448 -88.17 17.88 22.30
CA GLN A 448 -87.59 16.82 21.47
C GLN A 448 -86.09 17.05 21.20
N LEU A 449 -85.69 18.30 20.99
CA LEU A 449 -84.28 18.66 20.81
C LEU A 449 -83.47 18.42 22.10
N THR A 450 -84.00 18.80 23.28
CA THR A 450 -83.30 18.57 24.55
C THR A 450 -83.17 17.08 24.86
N LEU A 451 -84.20 16.26 24.58
CA LEU A 451 -84.11 14.80 24.69
C LEU A 451 -83.07 14.21 23.73
N SER A 452 -82.97 14.73 22.50
CA SER A 452 -81.94 14.29 21.54
C SER A 452 -80.53 14.71 21.97
N LEU A 453 -80.37 15.88 22.57
CA LEU A 453 -79.09 16.36 23.09
C LEU A 453 -78.67 15.53 24.30
N GLN A 454 -79.59 15.23 25.22
CA GLN A 454 -79.31 14.38 26.37
C GLN A 454 -78.77 13.03 25.94
N LYS A 455 -79.40 12.36 24.96
CA LYS A 455 -78.92 11.08 24.42
C LYS A 455 -77.50 11.17 23.83
N ARG A 456 -77.15 12.29 23.18
CA ARG A 456 -75.80 12.51 22.66
C ARG A 456 -74.79 12.75 23.78
N VAL A 457 -75.17 13.49 24.81
CA VAL A 457 -74.33 13.71 26.01
C VAL A 457 -74.07 12.38 26.72
N ASP A 458 -75.10 11.59 27.00
CA ASP A 458 -74.95 10.26 27.63
C ASP A 458 -74.07 9.31 26.80
N PHE A 459 -74.13 9.42 25.47
CA PHE A 459 -73.26 8.64 24.58
C PHE A 459 -71.79 9.09 24.66
N LEU A 460 -71.54 10.40 24.66
CA LEU A 460 -70.20 10.96 24.79
C LEU A 460 -69.59 10.68 26.16
N GLU A 461 -70.36 10.79 27.24
CA GLU A 461 -69.92 10.46 28.59
C GLU A 461 -69.50 8.99 28.70
N ARG A 462 -70.24 8.07 28.07
CA ARG A 462 -69.86 6.65 28.03
C ARG A 462 -68.57 6.41 27.26
N LEU A 463 -68.43 7.00 26.07
CA LEU A 463 -67.21 6.86 25.26
C LEU A 463 -65.98 7.44 25.99
N LEU A 464 -66.14 8.57 26.67
CA LEU A 464 -65.08 9.18 27.46
C LEU A 464 -64.70 8.31 28.67
N GLY A 465 -65.69 7.73 29.36
CA GLY A 465 -65.45 6.78 30.46
C GLY A 465 -64.67 5.55 30.00
N GLU A 466 -65.13 4.88 28.93
CA GLU A 466 -64.44 3.71 28.36
C GLU A 466 -63.03 4.03 27.86
N SER A 467 -62.82 5.24 27.32
CA SER A 467 -61.49 5.70 26.88
C SER A 467 -60.54 5.91 28.07
N VAL A 468 -61.02 6.48 29.17
CA VAL A 468 -60.21 6.72 30.38
C VAL A 468 -59.83 5.39 31.03
N ASP A 469 -60.75 4.43 31.11
CA ASP A 469 -60.48 3.10 31.68
C ASP A 469 -59.43 2.34 30.85
N ARG A 470 -59.52 2.41 29.51
CA ARG A 470 -58.52 1.80 28.63
C ARG A 470 -57.14 2.42 28.81
N HIS A 471 -57.06 3.74 28.86
CA HIS A 471 -55.78 4.43 29.10
C HIS A 471 -55.21 4.09 30.48
N ALA A 472 -56.04 3.96 31.52
CA ALA A 472 -55.58 3.54 32.85
C ALA A 472 -54.97 2.12 32.81
N GLN A 473 -55.58 1.20 32.07
CA GLN A 473 -55.07 -0.16 31.89
C GLN A 473 -53.76 -0.19 31.10
N GLU A 474 -53.66 0.58 30.02
CA GLU A 474 -52.44 0.69 29.21
C GLU A 474 -51.29 1.29 30.02
N ILE A 475 -51.54 2.35 30.80
CA ILE A 475 -50.54 2.95 31.69
C ILE A 475 -50.04 1.95 32.73
N GLU A 476 -50.92 1.16 33.34
CA GLU A 476 -50.49 0.15 34.32
C GLU A 476 -49.68 -0.97 33.66
N SER A 477 -50.05 -1.39 32.45
CA SER A 477 -49.28 -2.36 31.67
C SER A 477 -47.87 -1.83 31.32
N ALA A 478 -47.77 -0.55 30.93
CA ALA A 478 -46.50 0.10 30.64
C ALA A 478 -45.60 0.21 31.88
N LYS A 479 -46.18 0.56 33.04
CA LYS A 479 -45.44 0.60 34.32
C LYS A 479 -44.86 -0.76 34.70
N THR A 480 -45.64 -1.83 34.55
CA THR A 480 -45.14 -3.19 34.87
C THR A 480 -44.04 -3.64 33.92
N ALA A 481 -44.15 -3.33 32.62
CA ALA A 481 -43.09 -3.58 31.64
C ALA A 481 -41.81 -2.79 31.97
N HIS A 482 -41.95 -1.51 32.33
CA HIS A 482 -40.83 -0.66 32.72
C HIS A 482 -40.12 -1.17 33.99
N ALA A 483 -40.88 -1.57 35.02
CA ALA A 483 -40.31 -2.16 36.24
C ALA A 483 -39.52 -3.45 35.95
N LYS A 484 -40.01 -4.28 35.02
CA LYS A 484 -39.31 -5.49 34.58
C LYS A 484 -38.01 -5.15 33.84
N LEU A 485 -38.05 -4.23 32.88
CA LEU A 485 -36.86 -3.79 32.14
C LEU A 485 -35.81 -3.17 33.05
N ALA A 486 -36.22 -2.36 34.03
CA ALA A 486 -35.32 -1.80 35.05
C ALA A 486 -34.65 -2.90 35.90
N GLY A 487 -35.37 -3.97 36.23
CA GLY A 487 -34.80 -5.13 36.90
C GLY A 487 -33.77 -5.88 36.05
N GLU A 488 -34.08 -6.12 34.77
CA GLU A 488 -33.17 -6.76 33.82
C GLU A 488 -31.92 -5.90 33.52
N ALA A 489 -32.06 -4.58 33.50
CA ALA A 489 -30.94 -3.65 33.36
C ALA A 489 -29.97 -3.76 34.55
N LYS A 490 -30.48 -3.74 35.80
CA LYS A 490 -29.65 -3.93 37.00
C LYS A 490 -28.95 -5.29 37.03
N ALA A 491 -29.64 -6.35 36.60
CA ALA A 491 -29.03 -7.68 36.51
C ALA A 491 -27.91 -7.73 35.46
N ARG A 492 -28.09 -7.06 34.31
CA ARG A 492 -27.04 -6.92 33.29
C ARG A 492 -25.86 -6.10 33.80
N GLU A 493 -26.10 -4.99 34.50
CA GLU A 493 -25.05 -4.15 35.07
C GLU A 493 -24.18 -4.93 36.08
N ALA A 494 -24.80 -5.73 36.96
CA ALA A 494 -24.07 -6.62 37.87
C ALA A 494 -23.23 -7.68 37.13
N HIS A 495 -23.73 -8.21 36.00
CA HIS A 495 -22.96 -9.12 35.16
C HIS A 495 -21.79 -8.40 34.45
N HIS A 496 -22.02 -7.17 33.94
CA HIS A 496 -20.97 -6.35 33.33
C HIS A 496 -19.86 -5.99 34.31
N ALA A 497 -20.19 -5.68 35.57
CA ALA A 497 -19.19 -5.48 36.62
C ALA A 497 -18.27 -6.71 36.79
N SER A 498 -18.84 -7.92 36.83
CA SER A 498 -18.05 -9.15 36.91
C SER A 498 -17.19 -9.40 35.66
N VAL A 499 -17.66 -9.03 34.48
CA VAL A 499 -16.87 -9.14 33.24
C VAL A 499 -15.72 -8.13 33.22
N ALA A 500 -15.94 -6.90 33.69
CA ALA A 500 -14.90 -5.88 33.81
C ALA A 500 -13.77 -6.35 34.74
N ASP A 501 -14.10 -6.93 35.90
CA ASP A 501 -13.09 -7.49 36.82
C ASP A 501 -12.26 -8.62 36.17
N ARG A 502 -12.91 -9.48 35.38
CA ARG A 502 -12.23 -10.56 34.64
C ARG A 502 -11.34 -10.03 33.52
N LEU A 503 -11.76 -8.98 32.82
CA LEU A 503 -10.95 -8.33 31.79
C LEU A 503 -9.73 -7.66 32.43
N GLY A 504 -9.89 -6.94 33.54
CA GLY A 504 -8.77 -6.35 34.28
C GLY A 504 -7.75 -7.39 34.74
N TYR A 505 -8.20 -8.56 35.20
CA TYR A 505 -7.30 -9.67 35.54
C TYR A 505 -6.54 -10.21 34.31
N ILE A 506 -7.21 -10.36 33.15
CA ILE A 506 -6.57 -10.83 31.92
C ILE A 506 -5.58 -9.81 31.39
N GLU A 507 -5.94 -8.52 31.37
CA GLU A 507 -5.06 -7.43 30.96
C GLU A 507 -3.80 -7.38 31.82
N GLN A 508 -3.94 -7.53 33.13
CA GLN A 508 -2.79 -7.62 34.05
C GLN A 508 -1.91 -8.83 33.71
N LEU A 509 -2.50 -10.02 33.53
CA LEU A 509 -1.74 -11.24 33.24
C LEU A 509 -1.02 -11.17 31.89
N VAL A 510 -1.66 -10.55 30.89
CA VAL A 510 -1.06 -10.30 29.57
C VAL A 510 0.07 -9.27 29.68
N GLY A 511 -0.14 -8.17 30.42
CA GLY A 511 0.89 -7.16 30.68
C GLY A 511 2.13 -7.75 31.37
N ASP A 512 1.93 -8.52 32.43
CA ASP A 512 3.02 -9.21 33.15
C ASP A 512 3.77 -10.20 32.23
N SER A 513 3.05 -10.87 31.31
CA SER A 513 3.65 -11.78 30.33
C SER A 513 4.49 -11.04 29.28
N PHE A 514 4.03 -9.87 28.81
CA PHE A 514 4.81 -9.05 27.87
C PHE A 514 6.08 -8.50 28.52
N ASP A 515 6.01 -8.01 29.76
CA ASP A 515 7.18 -7.53 30.49
C ASP A 515 8.21 -8.64 30.72
N LYS A 516 7.74 -9.85 31.02
CA LYS A 516 8.61 -11.03 31.16
C LYS A 516 9.27 -11.39 29.83
N HIS A 517 8.51 -11.48 28.73
CA HIS A 517 9.06 -11.81 27.42
C HIS A 517 10.03 -10.73 26.91
N SER A 518 9.73 -9.46 27.15
CA SER A 518 10.63 -8.35 26.82
C SER A 518 11.99 -8.50 27.52
N LYS A 519 11.99 -8.83 28.82
CA LYS A 519 13.23 -9.10 29.58
C LYS A 519 13.98 -10.34 29.06
N GLU A 520 13.28 -11.40 28.69
CA GLU A 520 13.88 -12.62 28.14
C GLU A 520 14.49 -12.38 26.75
N ILE A 521 13.81 -11.61 25.90
CA ILE A 521 14.31 -11.20 24.57
C ILE A 521 15.55 -10.32 24.72
N GLN A 522 15.51 -9.31 25.61
CA GLN A 522 16.66 -8.46 25.87
C GLN A 522 17.87 -9.28 26.37
N THR A 523 17.63 -10.24 27.28
CA THR A 523 18.67 -11.15 27.77
C THR A 523 19.24 -12.02 26.65
N SER A 524 18.39 -12.49 25.73
CA SER A 524 18.80 -13.30 24.59
C SER A 524 19.61 -12.49 23.57
N HIS A 525 19.22 -11.24 23.30
CA HIS A 525 20.00 -10.32 22.47
C HIS A 525 21.39 -10.06 23.05
N SER A 526 21.50 -9.78 24.35
CA SER A 526 22.81 -9.59 24.99
C SER A 526 23.70 -10.84 24.89
N ARG A 527 23.10 -12.04 24.95
CA ARG A 527 23.83 -13.31 24.74
C ARG A 527 24.29 -13.47 23.30
N LEU A 528 23.43 -13.17 22.32
CA LEU A 528 23.78 -13.22 20.89
C LEU A 528 24.88 -12.22 20.55
N GLU A 529 24.82 -11.00 21.07
CA GLU A 529 25.85 -9.98 20.88
C GLU A 529 27.19 -10.44 21.48
N SER A 530 27.17 -11.04 22.67
CA SER A 530 28.36 -11.65 23.27
C SER A 530 28.95 -12.77 22.41
N LEU A 531 28.10 -13.63 21.83
CA LEU A 531 28.54 -14.68 20.91
C LEU A 531 29.11 -14.10 19.62
N HIS A 532 28.49 -13.06 19.07
CA HIS A 532 28.96 -12.39 17.86
C HIS A 532 30.35 -11.77 18.08
N CYS A 533 30.55 -11.05 19.18
CA CYS A 533 31.87 -10.53 19.57
C CYS A 533 32.93 -11.64 19.68
N ARG A 534 32.58 -12.80 20.26
CA ARG A 534 33.48 -13.95 20.36
C ARG A 534 33.78 -14.59 19.01
N LEU A 535 32.79 -14.71 18.14
CA LEU A 535 32.95 -15.25 16.78
C LEU A 535 33.91 -14.37 15.97
N THR A 536 33.68 -13.05 15.96
CA THR A 536 34.53 -12.09 15.27
C THR A 536 35.97 -12.14 15.80
N ALA A 537 36.15 -12.29 17.11
CA ALA A 537 37.48 -12.49 17.70
C ALA A 537 38.14 -13.80 17.21
N CYS A 538 37.41 -14.92 17.19
CA CYS A 538 37.90 -16.20 16.66
C CYS A 538 38.24 -16.14 15.16
N GLU A 539 37.42 -15.49 14.35
CA GLU A 539 37.68 -15.32 12.92
C GLU A 539 38.93 -14.47 12.69
N SER A 540 39.11 -13.39 13.46
CA SER A 540 40.31 -12.57 13.41
C SER A 540 41.57 -13.37 13.79
N GLN A 541 41.47 -14.22 14.81
CA GLN A 541 42.57 -15.08 15.24
C GLN A 541 42.90 -16.16 14.19
N ALA A 542 41.90 -16.85 13.65
CA ALA A 542 42.10 -17.88 12.63
C ALA A 542 42.72 -17.29 11.35
N ASN A 543 42.31 -16.08 10.95
CA ASN A 543 42.90 -15.35 9.84
C ASN A 543 44.36 -14.94 10.14
N GLN A 544 44.65 -14.51 11.37
CA GLN A 544 46.02 -14.21 11.79
C GLN A 544 46.91 -15.45 11.77
N ASP A 545 46.42 -16.59 12.27
CA ASP A 545 47.16 -17.85 12.28
C ASP A 545 47.43 -18.34 10.84
N SER A 546 46.41 -18.30 9.96
CA SER A 546 46.59 -18.65 8.55
C SER A 546 47.55 -17.72 7.81
N LEU A 547 47.48 -16.42 8.07
CA LEU A 547 48.44 -15.46 7.51
C LEU A 547 49.86 -15.72 8.01
N ARG A 548 50.01 -16.06 9.29
CA ARG A 548 51.29 -16.42 9.89
C ARG A 548 51.89 -17.66 9.24
N ASP A 549 51.12 -18.74 9.09
CA ASP A 549 51.58 -19.96 8.41
C ASP A 549 52.02 -19.69 6.96
N ARG A 550 51.30 -18.82 6.26
CA ARG A 550 51.66 -18.41 4.89
C ARG A 550 52.95 -17.58 4.86
N VAL A 551 53.14 -16.68 5.82
CA VAL A 551 54.38 -15.89 5.96
C VAL A 551 55.55 -16.82 6.25
N ASP A 552 55.42 -17.76 7.19
CA ASP A 552 56.46 -18.75 7.52
C ASP A 552 56.83 -19.61 6.30
N PHE A 553 55.85 -20.02 5.50
CA PHE A 553 56.09 -20.75 4.24
C PHE A 553 56.84 -19.90 3.20
N LEU A 554 56.45 -18.63 3.03
CA LEU A 554 57.12 -17.72 2.11
C LEU A 554 58.55 -17.40 2.57
N GLU A 555 58.76 -17.19 3.86
CA GLU A 555 60.10 -17.00 4.44
C GLU A 555 60.98 -18.23 4.19
N LYS A 556 60.44 -19.43 4.36
CA LYS A 556 61.16 -20.67 4.05
C LYS A 556 61.51 -20.78 2.56
N LEU A 557 60.55 -20.53 1.66
CA LEU A 557 60.79 -20.57 0.21
C LEU A 557 61.85 -19.53 -0.22
N LEU A 558 61.77 -18.32 0.32
CA LEU A 558 62.74 -17.25 0.04
C LEU A 558 64.13 -17.61 0.58
N GLY A 559 64.20 -18.19 1.78
CA GLY A 559 65.43 -18.71 2.37
C GLY A 559 66.07 -19.80 1.50
N GLU A 560 65.31 -20.82 1.11
CA GLU A 560 65.78 -21.91 0.24
C GLU A 560 66.18 -21.40 -1.16
N SER A 561 65.42 -20.47 -1.74
CA SER A 561 65.74 -19.86 -3.03
C SER A 561 67.02 -19.05 -2.96
N SER A 562 67.20 -18.25 -1.90
CA SER A 562 68.41 -17.48 -1.66
C SER A 562 69.63 -18.40 -1.47
N GLN A 563 69.48 -19.49 -0.70
CA GLN A 563 70.53 -20.47 -0.51
C GLN A 563 70.92 -21.16 -1.83
N LYS A 564 69.95 -21.66 -2.60
CA LYS A 564 70.21 -22.27 -3.91
C LYS A 564 70.85 -21.28 -4.89
N HIS A 565 70.45 -20.02 -4.83
CA HIS A 565 71.06 -18.98 -5.66
C HIS A 565 72.51 -18.71 -5.22
N ALA A 566 72.77 -18.64 -3.92
CA ALA A 566 74.13 -18.51 -3.38
C ALA A 566 75.01 -19.70 -3.79
N GLU A 567 74.51 -20.92 -3.68
CA GLU A 567 75.18 -22.15 -4.13
C GLU A 567 75.42 -22.12 -5.65
N GLY A 568 74.43 -21.72 -6.45
CA GLY A 568 74.55 -21.58 -7.90
C GLY A 568 75.57 -20.53 -8.31
N VAL A 569 75.60 -19.38 -7.62
CA VAL A 569 76.59 -18.32 -7.82
C VAL A 569 77.99 -18.80 -7.43
N GLN A 570 78.14 -19.52 -6.31
CA GLN A 570 79.42 -20.13 -5.91
C GLN A 570 79.90 -21.17 -6.93
N ALA A 571 79.01 -22.03 -7.42
CA ALA A 571 79.35 -23.03 -8.44
C ALA A 571 79.74 -22.36 -9.78
N ALA A 572 79.04 -21.30 -10.17
CA ALA A 572 79.39 -20.50 -11.34
C ALA A 572 80.76 -19.82 -11.18
N HIS A 573 81.04 -19.28 -9.99
CA HIS A 573 82.36 -18.74 -9.64
C HIS A 573 83.46 -19.79 -9.73
N ALA A 574 83.26 -20.97 -9.12
CA ALA A 574 84.23 -22.07 -9.19
C ALA A 574 84.48 -22.53 -10.64
N ASN A 575 83.43 -22.58 -11.48
CA ASN A 575 83.60 -22.90 -12.90
C ASN A 575 84.33 -21.79 -13.67
N MET A 576 84.06 -20.52 -13.37
CA MET A 576 84.80 -19.38 -13.93
C MET A 576 86.28 -19.42 -13.54
N GLU A 577 86.60 -19.72 -12.28
CA GLU A 577 87.99 -19.91 -11.83
C GLU A 577 88.67 -21.07 -12.56
N ARG A 578 87.97 -22.19 -12.77
CA ARG A 578 88.49 -23.33 -13.55
C ARG A 578 88.75 -22.96 -15.00
N ILE A 579 87.83 -22.22 -15.64
CA ILE A 579 88.01 -21.70 -16.99
C ILE A 579 89.20 -20.74 -17.03
N HIS A 580 89.29 -19.84 -16.07
CA HIS A 580 90.39 -18.89 -15.95
C HIS A 580 91.74 -19.60 -15.81
N GLY A 581 91.82 -20.62 -14.94
CA GLY A 581 92.99 -21.47 -14.78
C GLY A 581 93.38 -22.19 -16.07
N SER A 582 92.42 -22.81 -16.77
CA SER A 582 92.69 -23.48 -18.05
C SER A 582 93.15 -22.51 -19.14
N PHE A 583 92.60 -21.30 -19.17
CA PHE A 583 93.00 -20.25 -20.10
C PHE A 583 94.41 -19.75 -19.78
N GLN A 584 94.72 -19.54 -18.50
CA GLN A 584 96.04 -19.12 -18.05
C GLN A 584 97.10 -20.19 -18.34
N GLU A 585 96.77 -21.47 -18.15
CA GLU A 585 97.63 -22.60 -18.51
C GLU A 585 97.84 -22.70 -20.03
N GLN A 586 96.78 -22.54 -20.82
CA GLN A 586 96.89 -22.48 -22.29
C GLN A 586 97.74 -21.29 -22.76
N MET A 587 97.59 -20.14 -22.09
CA MET A 587 98.36 -18.93 -22.37
C MET A 587 99.83 -19.11 -21.98
N SER A 588 100.12 -19.73 -20.84
CA SER A 588 101.48 -20.10 -20.41
C SER A 588 102.11 -21.06 -21.40
N SER A 589 101.40 -22.12 -21.80
CA SER A 589 101.89 -23.08 -22.81
C SER A 589 102.19 -22.40 -24.16
N ARG A 590 101.35 -21.46 -24.59
CA ARG A 590 101.62 -20.65 -25.78
C ARG A 590 102.83 -19.73 -25.59
N MET A 591 102.97 -19.10 -24.43
CA MET A 591 104.11 -18.27 -24.05
C MET A 591 105.42 -19.07 -24.03
N ASP A 592 105.41 -20.29 -23.50
CA ASP A 592 106.57 -21.18 -23.43
C ASP A 592 106.96 -21.67 -24.83
N LYS A 593 105.98 -22.02 -25.68
CA LYS A 593 106.23 -22.34 -27.10
C LYS A 593 106.79 -21.13 -27.87
N LEU A 594 106.29 -19.93 -27.58
CA LEU A 594 106.80 -18.69 -28.17
C LEU A 594 108.21 -18.38 -27.66
N HIS A 595 108.47 -18.53 -26.36
CA HIS A 595 109.79 -18.36 -25.77
C HIS A 595 110.78 -19.37 -26.36
N GLY A 596 110.40 -20.66 -26.44
CA GLY A 596 111.20 -21.69 -27.11
C GLY A 596 111.51 -21.32 -28.56
N SER A 597 110.51 -20.85 -29.33
CA SER A 597 110.73 -20.40 -30.71
C SER A 597 111.64 -19.17 -30.82
N ILE A 598 111.53 -18.22 -29.89
CA ILE A 598 112.40 -17.04 -29.83
C ILE A 598 113.82 -17.45 -29.45
N GLN A 599 113.96 -18.35 -28.48
CA GLN A 599 115.24 -18.86 -27.99
C GLN A 599 115.95 -19.68 -29.08
N ASP A 600 115.23 -20.51 -29.82
CA ASP A 600 115.73 -21.21 -31.01
C ASP A 600 116.18 -20.25 -32.13
N ARG A 601 115.49 -19.10 -32.28
CA ARG A 601 115.90 -18.05 -33.23
C ARG A 601 117.13 -17.31 -32.74
N LEU A 602 117.23 -17.02 -31.44
CA LEU A 602 118.40 -16.42 -30.82
C LEU A 602 119.62 -17.33 -30.91
N GLU A 603 119.46 -18.63 -30.68
CA GLU A 603 120.54 -19.61 -30.77
C GLU A 603 121.02 -19.80 -32.23
N ARG A 604 120.09 -19.73 -33.20
CA ARG A 604 120.44 -19.65 -34.63
C ARG A 604 121.20 -18.38 -34.97
N LEU A 605 120.77 -17.23 -34.45
CA LEU A 605 121.48 -15.95 -34.63
C LEU A 605 122.86 -15.97 -33.98
N GLU A 606 123.02 -16.57 -32.79
CA GLU A 606 124.32 -16.77 -32.17
C GLU A 606 125.24 -17.68 -32.99
N LYS A 607 124.70 -18.76 -33.57
CA LYS A 607 125.47 -19.62 -34.50
C LYS A 607 125.89 -18.85 -35.75
N GLN A 608 125.02 -18.02 -36.31
CA GLN A 608 125.36 -17.14 -37.43
C GLN A 608 126.45 -16.12 -37.04
N MET A 609 126.37 -15.52 -35.85
CA MET A 609 127.42 -14.61 -35.35
C MET A 609 128.76 -15.32 -35.09
N ARG A 610 128.76 -16.58 -34.64
CA ARG A 610 129.99 -17.39 -34.52
C ARG A 610 130.59 -17.70 -35.89
N SER A 611 129.77 -18.00 -36.90
CA SER A 611 130.26 -18.18 -38.28
C SER A 611 130.83 -16.89 -38.90
N LEU A 612 130.25 -15.72 -38.58
CA LEU A 612 130.78 -14.42 -38.98
C LEU A 612 132.10 -14.08 -38.26
N LYS A 613 132.25 -14.49 -36.99
CA LYS A 613 133.52 -14.38 -36.25
C LYS A 613 134.64 -15.24 -36.83
N GLU A 614 134.32 -16.41 -37.36
CA GLU A 614 135.30 -17.28 -38.04
C GLU A 614 135.65 -16.76 -39.45
N LEU A 615 134.73 -16.10 -40.16
CA LEU A 615 135.04 -15.33 -41.38
C LEU A 615 135.93 -14.11 -41.11
N ALA A 616 135.79 -13.47 -39.94
CA ALA A 616 136.64 -12.36 -39.54
C ALA A 616 138.08 -12.79 -39.16
N LYS A 617 138.30 -14.05 -38.77
CA LYS A 617 139.63 -14.60 -38.45
C LYS A 617 140.42 -15.08 -39.67
N THR A 618 139.79 -15.25 -40.82
CA THR A 618 140.43 -15.72 -42.07
C THR A 618 140.78 -14.59 -43.04
N THR A 619 140.65 -13.33 -42.60
CA THR A 619 140.88 -12.15 -43.45
C THR A 619 141.77 -11.10 -42.76
N GLU A 620 142.94 -11.55 -42.29
CA GLU A 620 144.08 -10.67 -42.02
C GLU A 620 145.35 -11.40 -42.49
N CYS A 621 146.23 -10.66 -43.19
CA CYS A 621 147.57 -11.02 -43.67
C CYS A 621 147.70 -11.65 -45.06
N ILE A 622 147.59 -10.81 -46.11
CA ILE A 622 148.66 -10.47 -47.09
C ILE A 622 148.31 -9.03 -47.55
N GLY A 623 148.87 -7.90 -47.07
CA GLY A 623 150.27 -7.50 -46.87
C GLY A 623 150.91 -7.23 -48.24
N SER A 624 151.45 -6.07 -48.65
CA SER A 624 151.90 -4.83 -48.01
C SER A 624 152.52 -3.97 -49.14
N GLU A 625 152.46 -2.64 -49.01
CA GLU A 625 153.45 -1.64 -49.52
C GLU A 625 153.67 -1.52 -51.06
N GLY A 626 153.77 -0.37 -51.70
CA GLY A 626 153.82 1.04 -51.31
C GLY A 626 154.18 1.87 -52.56
N GLY A 627 153.93 3.18 -52.51
CA GLY A 627 154.59 4.16 -53.39
C GLY A 627 153.92 4.48 -54.74
N GLN A 628 153.46 5.74 -54.84
CA GLN A 628 153.24 6.56 -56.05
C GLN A 628 152.18 6.04 -57.04
N ASP A 629 151.16 6.77 -57.48
CA ASP A 629 151.16 8.19 -57.80
C ASP A 629 149.74 8.78 -57.82
N VAL A 630 149.69 10.07 -57.51
CA VAL A 630 148.55 10.81 -56.95
C VAL A 630 147.73 11.50 -58.03
N LYS A 631 146.40 11.30 -58.06
CA LYS A 631 145.38 12.34 -58.38
C LYS A 631 143.93 11.78 -58.47
N ARG A 632 143.00 12.56 -57.88
CA ARG A 632 141.51 12.52 -57.91
C ARG A 632 140.84 11.50 -56.96
N GLY A 633 140.24 11.85 -55.81
CA GLY A 633 140.00 13.14 -55.17
C GLY A 633 138.53 13.29 -54.71
N GLY A 634 138.21 12.77 -53.53
CA GLY A 634 137.04 13.12 -52.69
C GLY A 634 135.74 12.36 -53.00
N GLY A 635 135.02 11.77 -52.05
CA GLY A 635 135.18 11.74 -50.60
C GLY A 635 133.90 11.21 -49.94
N CYS A 636 134.08 10.21 -49.08
CA CYS A 636 133.31 9.91 -47.88
C CYS A 636 132.14 10.84 -47.50
N VAL A 637 130.88 10.44 -47.74
CA VAL A 637 129.72 10.72 -46.84
C VAL A 637 128.60 9.68 -47.09
N ALA A 638 128.75 8.43 -46.66
CA ALA A 638 127.65 7.44 -46.71
C ALA A 638 127.59 6.45 -45.53
N VAL A 639 128.44 6.63 -44.52
CA VAL A 639 128.52 5.75 -43.32
C VAL A 639 127.97 6.45 -42.06
N CYS A 640 127.57 7.72 -42.16
CA CYS A 640 126.94 8.47 -41.06
C CYS A 640 125.40 8.49 -41.09
N TYR A 641 124.73 7.86 -42.06
CA TYR A 641 123.25 7.81 -42.13
C TYR A 641 122.63 6.51 -41.58
N ALA A 642 123.41 5.43 -41.40
CA ALA A 642 122.90 4.16 -40.86
C ALA A 642 122.88 4.10 -39.32
N LEU A 643 123.70 4.88 -38.64
CA LEU A 643 123.69 5.00 -37.16
C LEU A 643 122.66 6.02 -36.64
N ALA A 644 122.08 6.86 -37.52
CA ALA A 644 121.00 7.79 -37.17
C ALA A 644 119.59 7.15 -37.22
N VAL A 645 119.44 5.96 -37.82
CA VAL A 645 118.18 5.20 -37.87
C VAL A 645 118.04 4.23 -36.68
N TRP A 646 119.15 3.80 -36.08
CA TRP A 646 119.13 2.92 -34.90
C TRP A 646 118.92 3.67 -33.57
N SER A 647 119.27 4.96 -33.49
CA SER A 647 119.03 5.78 -32.29
C SER A 647 117.61 6.35 -32.18
N ARG A 648 116.76 6.22 -33.22
CA ARG A 648 115.33 6.60 -33.21
C ARG A 648 114.35 5.46 -32.94
N ALA A 649 114.81 4.20 -32.91
CA ALA A 649 113.99 3.04 -32.53
C ALA A 649 114.03 2.74 -31.02
N ALA A 650 115.07 3.19 -30.30
CA ALA A 650 115.23 2.98 -28.86
C ALA A 650 114.45 3.97 -27.96
N THR A 651 113.79 4.98 -28.55
CA THR A 651 112.96 5.98 -27.85
C THR A 651 111.45 5.72 -27.97
N SER A 652 111.03 4.66 -28.68
CA SER A 652 109.62 4.25 -28.82
C SER A 652 109.20 3.11 -27.86
N PHE A 653 110.06 2.71 -26.92
CA PHE A 653 109.80 1.64 -25.95
C PHE A 653 109.68 2.13 -24.48
N GLY A 654 109.42 3.42 -24.27
CA GLY A 654 109.21 4.03 -22.94
C GLY A 654 107.75 4.19 -22.50
N GLY A 655 106.78 3.66 -23.26
CA GLY A 655 105.36 4.02 -23.14
C GLY A 655 104.38 2.94 -22.66
N LEU A 656 104.83 1.84 -22.02
CA LEU A 656 103.95 0.77 -21.53
C LEU A 656 104.36 0.26 -20.13
N ARG A 657 104.58 1.18 -19.19
CA ARG A 657 104.77 0.87 -17.77
C ARG A 657 103.94 1.78 -16.84
N LYS A 658 102.74 2.15 -17.28
CA LYS A 658 101.68 2.86 -16.52
C LYS A 658 100.27 2.40 -16.96
N LEU A 659 100.02 1.10 -16.89
CA LEU A 659 98.69 0.48 -16.89
C LEU A 659 98.78 -0.85 -16.13
N ALA A 660 99.17 -0.70 -14.86
CA ALA A 660 99.15 -1.73 -13.82
C ALA A 660 99.03 -0.98 -12.49
N LEU A 661 97.84 -0.42 -12.27
CA LEU A 661 97.21 -0.17 -10.99
C LEU A 661 95.70 -0.25 -11.23
#